data_AF-A0A847LIW3-F1
#
_entry.id   AF-A0A847LIW3-F1
#
_cell.length_a   1.000
_cell.length_b   1.000
_cell.length_c   1.000
_cell.angle_alpha   90.00
_cell.angle_beta   90.00
_cell.angle_gamma   90.00
#
_symmetry.space_group_name_H-M   'P 1'
#
loop_
_entity.id
_entity.type
_entity.pdbx_description
1 polymer ?
#
loop_
_entity_poly.entity_id
_entity_poly.type
_entity_poly.pdbx_seq_one_letter_code
_entity_poly.pdbx_strand_id
1 'polypeptide(L)'
;MALPLLLLFLLAGLLASCGCGPAGPEEAAAPGRPGGAAGDGRWPILQRGVVVALRKVSVDATRSTQVRSLLPDGALVQAGQVVCQLVMADREDELAKKRADRESKEIQWRRVRDGQGFEREVAAVKRELAEVELARTAEELGKATDQREWQQILEEETAQRVRRQEIGLVRRKLDALRDLERRGFGSPQERLAAEELLGRLTLEASQAARLVPWLEKTPDRQAVLTATLAWEGASLALDLARLVERGQAGIQEVKLVAARAELDDAASAVARLEAEIASGTLVASIAGMVVRENTWVGSGWEKVSEGDRVFTGRPILNILDLGTLGVEFPLEQRFAGLVAGGCPVTFRPDAFPGRLWTGVVATVPAVVLETQFRDPEGERALTVQVAFREATPTLPLGFTGTVEIFPPGTDLAAATAARPGSRRTSLAAGPRRRDLTLPGEVKARQRGLVAAPFAARLSYLQEDGVSVKKGEVVARLDTAEIEKGLGEQRIQVQNKTEQLELQRQKNRVDLSRWEGLVATRRSALRVAELEHEMLLTRRDEAEILNLQKNRDLIAARRTLNEEETKHVGELRARGLKSELELDESRLAGARLEREREINAHKLDLEVSGPTRRQVRLSELARHQAALELRQAEREAAQASFTARLDEETLVAEIRKLTLEVAEKEQRLRESAIPAPQDGVVILPEVWKEGEMGKMKLGDQVSRQIPFMHIADLDQLEINVEVPETEVGFLAPGRPVRITAKSAPGRVFPGWIADVGTVAENDLLERQNALVDVFLALTNPASGVTKVDEAFRPGASCEIAMPLYDLPAAVAVPFAAVWPTPDGPAVFDGDGRPAALPLAFADGLAGYVLADPAWAGREILLPEAVR
;
A
#
# COMPACT_ATOMS: atom_id res chain seq x y z
N MET A 1 19.38 -12.01 -22.62
CA MET A 1 20.73 -11.55 -22.21
C MET A 1 20.73 -11.49 -20.70
N ALA A 2 21.46 -12.38 -20.05
CA ALA A 2 21.55 -12.46 -18.59
C ALA A 2 22.94 -12.99 -18.23
N LEU A 3 23.57 -12.40 -17.23
CA LEU A 3 24.93 -12.71 -16.79
C LEU A 3 24.90 -12.75 -15.26
N PRO A 4 24.98 -13.93 -14.62
CA PRO A 4 25.01 -14.04 -13.17
C PRO A 4 26.45 -14.08 -12.64
N LEU A 5 26.63 -13.55 -11.42
CA LEU A 5 27.81 -13.77 -10.59
C LEU A 5 27.95 -15.25 -10.22
N LEU A 6 29.19 -15.73 -10.03
CA LEU A 6 29.74 -16.03 -8.69
C LEU A 6 31.15 -16.62 -8.80
N LEU A 7 32.05 -16.21 -7.92
CA LEU A 7 33.41 -16.73 -7.81
C LEU A 7 33.69 -17.06 -6.34
N LEU A 8 34.11 -18.30 -6.07
CA LEU A 8 34.28 -18.88 -4.74
C LEU A 8 35.68 -19.53 -4.61
N PHE A 9 36.27 -19.41 -3.42
CA PHE A 9 37.40 -20.21 -2.87
C PHE A 9 38.83 -20.11 -3.45
N LEU A 10 39.71 -19.49 -2.63
CA LEU A 10 40.82 -20.16 -1.90
C LEU A 10 41.50 -21.39 -2.53
N LEU A 11 42.82 -21.32 -2.74
CA LEU A 11 43.80 -22.02 -1.86
C LEU A 11 45.28 -21.63 -2.14
N ALA A 12 46.16 -22.07 -1.25
CA ALA A 12 47.56 -21.65 -1.11
C ALA A 12 48.55 -22.30 -2.11
N GLY A 13 49.71 -21.67 -2.28
CA GLY A 13 50.88 -22.22 -2.97
C GLY A 13 52.16 -21.49 -2.56
N LEU A 14 53.13 -22.23 -2.01
CA LEU A 14 54.35 -21.71 -1.39
C LEU A 14 55.57 -22.26 -2.13
N LEU A 15 56.51 -21.40 -2.56
CA LEU A 15 57.99 -21.59 -2.63
C LEU A 15 58.66 -20.87 -3.82
N ALA A 16 59.72 -20.11 -3.49
CA ALA A 16 61.02 -19.91 -4.19
C ALA A 16 61.05 -19.56 -5.71
N SER A 17 61.92 -18.67 -6.22
CA SER A 17 63.28 -18.30 -5.77
C SER A 17 63.83 -17.02 -6.45
N CYS A 18 64.96 -16.51 -5.93
CA CYS A 18 65.98 -15.66 -6.58
C CYS A 18 65.68 -14.20 -6.98
N GLY A 19 66.53 -13.27 -6.51
CA GLY A 19 66.62 -11.88 -6.98
C GLY A 19 67.47 -10.97 -6.09
N CYS A 20 68.73 -10.74 -6.45
CA CYS A 20 69.79 -10.03 -5.71
C CYS A 20 69.45 -8.63 -5.13
N GLY A 21 70.13 -8.26 -4.03
CA GLY A 21 70.32 -6.85 -3.61
C GLY A 21 71.43 -6.13 -4.43
N PRO A 22 72.10 -5.07 -3.95
CA PRO A 22 72.07 -4.41 -2.62
C PRO A 22 71.23 -3.10 -2.66
N ALA A 23 71.29 -2.10 -1.77
CA ALA A 23 72.14 -1.78 -0.61
C ALA A 23 71.36 -0.99 0.48
N GLY A 24 72.05 -0.50 1.53
CA GLY A 24 71.48 0.40 2.55
C GLY A 24 72.29 1.70 2.74
N PRO A 25 71.72 2.75 3.36
CA PRO A 25 72.43 3.94 3.80
C PRO A 25 72.88 3.86 5.28
N GLU A 26 73.89 4.65 5.63
CA GLU A 26 74.61 4.59 6.91
C GLU A 26 73.88 5.27 8.09
N GLU A 27 73.97 4.67 9.28
CA GLU A 27 73.58 5.32 10.54
C GLU A 27 74.64 6.34 10.97
N ALA A 28 74.29 7.63 10.95
CA ALA A 28 75.13 8.69 11.52
C ALA A 28 74.91 8.80 13.03
N ALA A 29 75.93 8.41 13.82
CA ALA A 29 75.86 8.45 15.28
C ALA A 29 75.84 9.88 15.84
N ALA A 30 74.81 10.21 16.64
CA ALA A 30 74.75 11.43 17.45
C ALA A 30 75.38 11.19 18.85
N PRO A 31 76.01 12.20 19.48
CA PRO A 31 76.82 12.00 20.68
C PRO A 31 75.98 11.79 21.95
N GLY A 32 76.37 10.81 22.76
CA GLY A 32 75.69 10.49 24.03
C GLY A 32 75.83 11.58 25.10
N ARG A 33 74.74 11.81 25.84
CA ARG A 33 74.75 12.49 27.14
C ARG A 33 74.96 11.47 28.28
N PRO A 34 75.60 11.85 29.40
CA PRO A 34 76.00 10.91 30.44
C PRO A 34 74.80 10.36 31.23
N GLY A 35 74.87 9.09 31.59
CA GLY A 35 73.80 8.41 32.32
C GLY A 35 73.63 8.91 33.76
N GLY A 36 72.39 9.21 34.14
CA GLY A 36 71.94 9.25 35.51
C GLY A 36 71.27 7.92 35.88
N ALA A 37 71.68 7.31 36.99
CA ALA A 37 71.06 6.09 37.48
C ALA A 37 69.74 6.38 38.21
N ALA A 38 68.65 5.72 37.84
CA ALA A 38 67.41 5.70 38.60
C ALA A 38 66.52 4.49 38.23
N GLY A 39 66.09 3.75 39.28
CA GLY A 39 64.82 3.02 39.41
C GLY A 39 64.24 2.21 38.25
N ASP A 40 64.07 0.90 38.48
CA ASP A 40 63.24 -0.04 37.71
C ASP A 40 61.71 0.23 37.87
N GLY A 41 61.34 1.45 38.28
CA GLY A 41 59.96 1.88 38.48
C GLY A 41 59.36 2.32 37.15
N ARG A 42 58.33 1.60 36.68
CA ARG A 42 57.53 2.06 35.53
C ARG A 42 56.79 3.33 35.92
N TRP A 43 57.02 4.42 35.18
CA TRP A 43 56.30 5.68 35.38
C TRP A 43 54.84 5.56 34.87
N PRO A 44 53.89 6.34 35.43
CA PRO A 44 52.55 6.43 34.88
C PRO A 44 52.61 6.97 33.43
N ILE A 45 51.79 6.40 32.55
CA ILE A 45 51.70 6.86 31.16
C ILE A 45 50.71 8.03 31.14
N LEU A 46 51.20 9.20 30.75
CA LEU A 46 50.42 10.41 30.55
C LEU A 46 49.91 10.47 29.11
N GLN A 47 48.60 10.67 28.94
CA GLN A 47 47.96 10.93 27.67
C GLN A 47 46.91 12.05 27.82
N ARG A 48 46.46 12.64 26.72
CA ARG A 48 45.34 13.60 26.73
C ARG A 48 44.08 12.94 26.21
N GLY A 49 42.99 13.03 26.96
CA GLY A 49 41.75 12.34 26.66
C GLY A 49 40.52 13.23 26.67
N VAL A 50 39.45 12.72 26.09
CA VAL A 50 38.15 13.38 25.91
C VAL A 50 37.07 12.58 26.64
N VAL A 51 36.21 13.26 27.40
CA VAL A 51 35.04 12.65 28.05
C VAL A 51 34.01 12.27 27.00
N VAL A 52 33.66 10.98 26.93
CA VAL A 52 32.69 10.44 25.97
C VAL A 52 31.64 9.58 26.68
N ALA A 53 30.48 9.43 26.04
CA ALA A 53 29.54 8.37 26.40
C ALA A 53 29.98 7.10 25.68
N LEU A 54 30.38 6.07 26.44
CA LEU A 54 30.87 4.79 25.89
C LEU A 54 29.79 4.06 25.07
N ARG A 55 28.52 4.40 25.29
CA ARG A 55 27.39 3.93 24.50
C ARG A 55 26.65 5.11 23.86
N LYS A 56 26.88 5.27 22.56
CA LYS A 56 26.18 6.16 21.63
C LYS A 56 25.22 5.33 20.76
N VAL A 57 23.96 5.73 20.65
CA VAL A 57 23.01 5.15 19.68
C VAL A 57 22.56 6.24 18.72
N SER A 58 22.92 6.10 17.45
CA SER A 58 22.47 7.00 16.38
C SER A 58 21.02 6.70 15.99
N VAL A 59 20.26 7.77 15.75
CA VAL A 59 18.91 7.72 15.20
C VAL A 59 18.98 8.24 13.77
N ASP A 60 19.05 7.29 12.84
CA ASP A 60 19.22 7.56 11.42
C ASP A 60 17.88 7.89 10.75
N ALA A 61 17.95 8.69 9.67
CA ALA A 61 16.79 8.88 8.83
C ALA A 61 16.45 7.60 8.06
N THR A 62 15.27 7.03 8.32
CA THR A 62 14.73 5.90 7.54
C THR A 62 14.53 6.26 6.08
N ARG A 63 14.24 7.54 5.78
CA ARG A 63 14.16 8.10 4.42
C ARG A 63 14.66 9.54 4.30
N SER A 64 15.05 9.90 3.09
CA SER A 64 15.48 11.25 2.73
C SER A 64 14.27 12.18 2.56
N THR A 65 13.89 12.89 3.62
CA THR A 65 12.73 13.80 3.67
C THR A 65 13.00 14.95 4.65
N GLN A 66 12.01 15.80 4.92
CA GLN A 66 12.12 16.88 5.90
C GLN A 66 11.76 16.43 7.32
N VAL A 67 12.39 17.05 8.31
CA VAL A 67 12.04 16.90 9.73
C VAL A 67 10.81 17.75 10.05
N ARG A 68 9.74 17.11 10.52
CA ARG A 68 8.49 17.76 10.94
C ARG A 68 8.56 18.28 12.37
N SER A 69 9.18 17.53 13.28
CA SER A 69 9.38 17.92 14.67
C SER A 69 10.60 17.22 15.25
N LEU A 70 11.37 17.90 16.10
CA LEU A 70 12.63 17.42 16.65
C LEU A 70 12.80 17.79 18.12
N LEU A 71 13.30 16.88 18.96
CA LEU A 71 13.69 17.24 20.33
C LEU A 71 14.97 18.09 20.35
N PRO A 72 15.06 19.09 21.27
CA PRO A 72 16.21 19.99 21.33
C PRO A 72 17.48 19.28 21.84
N ASP A 73 18.63 19.92 21.59
CA ASP A 73 19.93 19.49 22.11
C ASP A 73 19.90 19.44 23.65
N GLY A 74 20.57 18.45 24.25
CA GLY A 74 20.61 18.27 25.70
C GLY A 74 19.33 17.68 26.33
N ALA A 75 18.27 17.44 25.56
CA ALA A 75 17.02 16.88 26.08
C ALA A 75 17.20 15.44 26.62
N LEU A 76 16.71 15.18 27.82
CA LEU A 76 16.66 13.83 28.39
C LEU A 76 15.44 13.07 27.87
N VAL A 77 15.66 11.88 27.31
CA VAL A 77 14.62 11.00 26.75
C VAL A 77 14.57 9.64 27.44
N GLN A 78 13.38 9.04 27.46
CA GLN A 78 13.18 7.64 27.86
C GLN A 78 13.12 6.72 26.64
N ALA A 79 13.49 5.45 26.81
CA ALA A 79 13.35 4.45 25.75
C ALA A 79 11.87 4.33 25.31
N GLY A 80 11.63 4.36 24.00
CA GLY A 80 10.29 4.37 23.38
C GLY A 80 9.68 5.75 23.16
N GLN A 81 10.26 6.83 23.70
CA GLN A 81 9.78 8.19 23.45
C GLN A 81 10.03 8.61 21.99
N VAL A 82 9.09 9.33 21.37
CA VAL A 82 9.30 9.91 20.02
C VAL A 82 10.31 11.05 20.12
N VAL A 83 11.36 10.99 19.29
CA VAL A 83 12.47 11.96 19.27
C VAL A 83 12.45 12.83 18.02
N CYS A 84 12.03 12.24 16.90
CA CYS A 84 11.92 12.92 15.61
C CYS A 84 10.70 12.39 14.84
N GLN A 85 9.96 13.29 14.18
CA GLN A 85 8.95 12.92 13.20
C GLN A 85 9.37 13.43 11.82
N LEU A 86 9.23 12.60 10.80
CA LEU A 86 9.53 12.92 9.42
C LEU A 86 8.26 13.29 8.65
N VAL A 87 8.40 14.13 7.62
CA VAL A 87 7.29 14.47 6.72
C VAL A 87 7.03 13.31 5.75
N MET A 88 5.81 12.74 5.81
CA MET A 88 5.40 11.57 5.04
C MET A 88 4.25 11.81 4.05
N ALA A 89 3.86 13.08 3.81
CA ALA A 89 2.70 13.46 2.97
C ALA A 89 2.70 12.77 1.59
N ASP A 90 3.83 12.78 0.86
CA ASP A 90 3.99 12.05 -0.41
C ASP A 90 3.60 10.57 -0.35
N ARG A 91 3.85 9.92 0.80
CA ARG A 91 3.55 8.51 1.03
C ARG A 91 2.09 8.31 1.41
N GLU A 92 1.50 9.26 2.13
CA GLU A 92 0.06 9.29 2.43
C GLU A 92 -0.77 9.45 1.14
N ASP A 93 -0.32 10.28 0.21
CA ASP A 93 -0.93 10.45 -1.13
C ASP A 93 -0.76 9.19 -2.02
N GLU A 94 0.44 8.60 -2.05
CA GLU A 94 0.66 7.31 -2.74
C GLU A 94 -0.19 6.19 -2.11
N LEU A 95 -0.34 6.17 -0.78
CA LEU A 95 -1.19 5.23 -0.05
C LEU A 95 -2.66 5.42 -0.39
N ALA A 96 -3.16 6.65 -0.50
CA ALA A 96 -4.53 6.93 -0.94
C ALA A 96 -4.81 6.35 -2.34
N LYS A 97 -3.88 6.54 -3.29
CA LYS A 97 -3.95 5.97 -4.64
C LYS A 97 -3.93 4.44 -4.62
N LYS A 98 -3.02 3.82 -3.85
CA LYS A 98 -2.94 2.35 -3.73
C LYS A 98 -4.14 1.73 -3.00
N ARG A 99 -4.75 2.43 -2.05
CA ARG A 99 -6.02 2.01 -1.41
C ARG A 99 -7.19 2.04 -2.41
N ALA A 100 -7.31 3.07 -3.24
CA ALA A 100 -8.31 3.12 -4.32
C ALA A 100 -8.08 2.05 -5.41
N ASP A 101 -6.82 1.66 -5.65
CA ASP A 101 -6.48 0.55 -6.54
C ASP A 101 -6.85 -0.82 -5.95
N ARG A 102 -6.54 -1.05 -4.67
CA ARG A 102 -7.00 -2.23 -3.92
C ARG A 102 -8.53 -2.36 -3.93
N GLU A 103 -9.26 -1.25 -3.74
CA GLU A 103 -10.72 -1.20 -3.83
C GLU A 103 -11.22 -1.61 -5.23
N SER A 104 -10.56 -1.16 -6.30
CA SER A 104 -10.88 -1.58 -7.68
C SER A 104 -10.65 -3.09 -7.89
N LYS A 105 -9.54 -3.64 -7.38
CA LYS A 105 -9.25 -5.07 -7.41
C LYS A 105 -10.22 -5.90 -6.57
N GLU A 106 -10.69 -5.34 -5.45
CA GLU A 106 -11.70 -5.98 -4.60
C GLU A 106 -13.07 -6.07 -5.29
N ILE A 107 -13.47 -5.06 -6.07
CA ILE A 107 -14.66 -5.12 -6.94
C ILE A 107 -14.49 -6.19 -8.03
N GLN A 108 -13.32 -6.25 -8.69
CA GLN A 108 -13.02 -7.27 -9.72
C GLN A 108 -13.05 -8.71 -9.14
N TRP A 109 -12.46 -8.92 -7.95
CA TRP A 109 -12.52 -10.22 -7.27
C TRP A 109 -13.94 -10.61 -6.86
N ARG A 110 -14.74 -9.67 -6.30
CA ARG A 110 -16.17 -9.91 -6.01
C ARG A 110 -16.96 -10.29 -7.26
N ARG A 111 -16.71 -9.64 -8.41
CA ARG A 111 -17.32 -9.97 -9.71
C ARG A 111 -17.14 -11.44 -10.09
N VAL A 112 -15.94 -11.97 -9.94
CA VAL A 112 -15.64 -13.39 -10.26
C VAL A 112 -16.16 -14.33 -9.17
N ARG A 113 -15.92 -14.00 -7.90
CA ARG A 113 -16.27 -14.84 -6.74
C ARG A 113 -17.76 -15.09 -6.60
N ASP A 114 -18.58 -14.06 -6.80
CA ASP A 114 -20.04 -14.20 -6.68
C ASP A 114 -20.67 -14.52 -8.06
N GLY A 115 -20.05 -14.04 -9.15
CA GLY A 115 -20.45 -14.35 -10.53
C GLY A 115 -20.40 -15.83 -10.90
N GLN A 116 -19.39 -16.58 -10.42
CA GLN A 116 -19.29 -18.03 -10.67
C GLN A 116 -20.50 -18.83 -10.16
N GLY A 117 -21.20 -18.33 -9.13
CA GLY A 117 -22.39 -18.98 -8.58
C GLY A 117 -23.53 -18.97 -9.60
N PHE A 118 -23.82 -17.78 -10.15
CA PHE A 118 -24.82 -17.62 -11.19
C PHE A 118 -24.52 -18.44 -12.45
N GLU A 119 -23.27 -18.45 -12.93
CA GLU A 119 -22.90 -19.25 -14.11
C GLU A 119 -23.14 -20.75 -13.89
N ARG A 120 -22.72 -21.29 -12.73
CA ARG A 120 -22.94 -22.70 -12.36
C ARG A 120 -24.42 -23.04 -12.27
N GLU A 121 -25.23 -22.17 -11.66
CA GLU A 121 -26.69 -22.37 -11.57
C GLU A 121 -27.37 -22.34 -12.94
N VAL A 122 -26.99 -21.41 -13.82
CA VAL A 122 -27.53 -21.33 -15.18
C VAL A 122 -27.14 -22.55 -16.03
N ALA A 123 -25.92 -23.06 -15.90
CA ALA A 123 -25.50 -24.29 -16.58
C ALA A 123 -26.22 -25.54 -16.04
N ALA A 124 -26.40 -25.65 -14.72
CA ALA A 124 -27.17 -26.74 -14.11
C ALA A 124 -28.64 -26.74 -14.60
N VAL A 125 -29.30 -25.58 -14.66
CA VAL A 125 -30.66 -25.47 -15.22
C VAL A 125 -30.70 -25.81 -16.72
N LYS A 126 -29.68 -25.45 -17.50
CA LYS A 126 -29.58 -25.85 -18.92
C LYS A 126 -29.41 -27.36 -19.09
N ARG A 127 -28.68 -28.05 -18.21
CA ARG A 127 -28.64 -29.53 -18.17
C ARG A 127 -30.01 -30.10 -17.80
N GLU A 128 -30.65 -29.60 -16.74
CA GLU A 128 -31.98 -30.07 -16.33
C GLU A 128 -33.01 -29.90 -17.46
N LEU A 129 -32.95 -28.80 -18.23
CA LEU A 129 -33.84 -28.56 -19.37
C LEU A 129 -33.59 -29.56 -20.51
N ALA A 130 -32.33 -29.85 -20.84
CA ALA A 130 -31.98 -30.89 -21.82
C ALA A 130 -32.41 -32.31 -21.39
N GLU A 131 -32.42 -32.62 -20.08
CA GLU A 131 -32.95 -33.88 -19.55
C GLU A 131 -34.47 -34.01 -19.76
N VAL A 132 -35.20 -32.89 -19.64
CA VAL A 132 -36.65 -32.84 -19.93
C VAL A 132 -36.93 -32.97 -21.42
N GLU A 133 -36.16 -32.31 -22.28
CA GLU A 133 -36.29 -32.41 -23.74
C GLU A 133 -35.99 -33.83 -24.25
N LEU A 134 -34.98 -34.50 -23.68
CA LEU A 134 -34.71 -35.91 -23.97
C LEU A 134 -35.85 -36.83 -23.53
N ALA A 135 -36.42 -36.61 -22.33
CA ALA A 135 -37.57 -37.37 -21.85
C ALA A 135 -38.84 -37.14 -22.71
N ARG A 136 -39.04 -35.92 -23.19
CA ARG A 136 -40.15 -35.55 -24.07
C ARG A 136 -40.02 -36.19 -25.44
N THR A 137 -38.86 -36.05 -26.08
CA THR A 137 -38.59 -36.66 -27.40
C THR A 137 -38.64 -38.18 -27.35
N ALA A 138 -38.29 -38.81 -26.22
CA ALA A 138 -38.46 -40.25 -26.02
C ALA A 138 -39.94 -40.68 -26.01
N GLU A 139 -40.85 -39.91 -25.38
CA GLU A 139 -42.29 -40.17 -25.43
C GLU A 139 -42.89 -39.87 -26.82
N GLU A 140 -42.37 -38.86 -27.54
CA GLU A 140 -42.76 -38.56 -28.93
C GLU A 140 -42.26 -39.65 -29.91
N LEU A 141 -41.08 -40.23 -29.70
CA LEU A 141 -40.59 -41.41 -30.43
C LEU A 141 -41.41 -42.66 -30.12
N GLY A 142 -41.73 -42.90 -28.84
CA GLY A 142 -42.67 -43.95 -28.43
C GLY A 142 -44.05 -43.77 -29.07
N LYS A 143 -44.52 -42.52 -29.21
CA LYS A 143 -45.75 -42.21 -29.94
C LYS A 143 -45.63 -42.61 -31.42
N ALA A 144 -44.55 -42.22 -32.10
CA ALA A 144 -44.36 -42.53 -33.52
C ALA A 144 -44.20 -44.04 -33.81
N THR A 145 -43.66 -44.82 -32.88
CA THR A 145 -43.51 -46.28 -33.02
C THR A 145 -44.77 -47.06 -32.64
N ASP A 146 -45.51 -46.63 -31.60
CA ASP A 146 -46.72 -47.32 -31.12
C ASP A 146 -47.98 -46.93 -31.93
N GLN A 147 -48.10 -45.67 -32.36
CA GLN A 147 -49.33 -45.17 -33.00
C GLN A 147 -49.43 -45.61 -34.45
N ARG A 148 -50.13 -46.72 -34.64
CA ARG A 148 -50.92 -46.93 -35.86
C ARG A 148 -52.04 -45.90 -35.87
N GLU A 149 -52.39 -45.38 -37.05
CA GLU A 149 -53.48 -44.42 -37.22
C GLU A 149 -54.84 -45.13 -37.13
N TRP A 150 -55.20 -45.64 -35.94
CA TRP A 150 -56.39 -46.48 -35.73
C TRP A 150 -57.70 -45.83 -36.21
N GLN A 151 -57.83 -44.50 -36.07
CA GLN A 151 -58.96 -43.78 -36.64
C GLN A 151 -58.97 -43.82 -38.17
N GLN A 152 -57.82 -43.66 -38.84
CA GLN A 152 -57.71 -43.75 -40.30
C GLN A 152 -57.95 -45.17 -40.81
N ILE A 153 -57.48 -46.18 -40.07
CA ILE A 153 -57.76 -47.61 -40.33
C ILE A 153 -59.28 -47.84 -40.26
N LEU A 154 -59.95 -47.42 -39.17
CA LEU A 154 -61.41 -47.54 -39.01
C LEU A 154 -62.17 -46.77 -40.10
N GLU A 155 -61.73 -45.56 -40.44
CA GLU A 155 -62.37 -44.73 -41.45
C GLU A 155 -62.24 -45.36 -42.85
N GLU A 156 -61.11 -45.97 -43.22
CA GLU A 156 -60.95 -46.68 -44.50
C GLU A 156 -61.64 -48.05 -44.52
N GLU A 157 -61.66 -48.80 -43.42
CA GLU A 157 -62.41 -50.06 -43.32
C GLU A 157 -63.92 -49.86 -43.46
N THR A 158 -64.46 -48.85 -42.76
CA THR A 158 -65.87 -48.46 -42.88
C THR A 158 -66.16 -47.90 -44.28
N ALA A 159 -65.26 -47.09 -44.86
CA ALA A 159 -65.38 -46.63 -46.25
C ALA A 159 -65.43 -47.81 -47.23
N GLN A 160 -64.55 -48.80 -47.07
CA GLN A 160 -64.49 -49.96 -47.94
C GLN A 160 -65.77 -50.79 -47.87
N ARG A 161 -66.37 -50.95 -46.67
CA ARG A 161 -67.66 -51.64 -46.50
C ARG A 161 -68.80 -50.92 -47.25
N VAL A 162 -68.87 -49.59 -47.17
CA VAL A 162 -69.85 -48.78 -47.92
C VAL A 162 -69.60 -48.90 -49.44
N ARG A 163 -68.37 -48.66 -49.90
CA ARG A 163 -67.98 -48.77 -51.33
C ARG A 163 -68.35 -50.13 -51.93
N ARG A 164 -68.24 -51.24 -51.18
CA ARG A 164 -68.67 -52.58 -51.65
C ARG A 164 -70.18 -52.67 -51.92
N GLN A 165 -71.02 -52.02 -51.11
CA GLN A 165 -72.47 -51.95 -51.35
C GLN A 165 -72.79 -51.06 -52.55
N GLU A 166 -72.10 -49.92 -52.69
CA GLU A 166 -72.24 -49.01 -53.83
C GLU A 166 -71.89 -49.71 -55.16
N ILE A 167 -70.80 -50.47 -55.20
CA ILE A 167 -70.42 -51.31 -56.36
C ILE A 167 -71.54 -52.30 -56.73
N GLY A 168 -72.20 -52.90 -55.73
CA GLY A 168 -73.32 -53.81 -55.93
C GLY A 168 -74.52 -53.13 -56.59
N LEU A 169 -74.96 -51.99 -56.02
CA LEU A 169 -76.05 -51.17 -56.56
C LEU A 169 -75.74 -50.69 -57.99
N VAL A 170 -74.54 -50.16 -58.22
CA VAL A 170 -74.15 -49.58 -59.51
C VAL A 170 -74.08 -50.66 -60.60
N ARG A 171 -73.58 -51.86 -60.30
CA ARG A 171 -73.65 -53.00 -61.23
C ARG A 171 -75.09 -53.30 -61.66
N ARG A 172 -76.03 -53.37 -60.71
CA ARG A 172 -77.45 -53.61 -61.03
C ARG A 172 -78.08 -52.47 -61.82
N LYS A 173 -77.75 -51.20 -61.53
CA LYS A 173 -78.17 -50.05 -62.36
C LYS A 173 -77.64 -50.15 -63.78
N LEU A 174 -76.39 -50.55 -63.93
CA LEU A 174 -75.68 -50.67 -65.21
C LEU A 174 -76.25 -51.84 -66.05
N ASP A 175 -76.58 -52.97 -65.43
CA ASP A 175 -77.29 -54.07 -66.10
C ASP A 175 -78.70 -53.67 -66.54
N ALA A 176 -79.44 -52.93 -65.71
CA ALA A 176 -80.74 -52.36 -66.09
C ALA A 176 -80.65 -51.35 -67.25
N LEU A 177 -79.63 -50.47 -67.24
CA LEU A 177 -79.36 -49.53 -68.33
C LEU A 177 -79.01 -50.24 -69.64
N ARG A 178 -78.21 -51.32 -69.58
CA ARG A 178 -77.91 -52.18 -70.75
C ARG A 178 -79.16 -52.81 -71.34
N ASP A 179 -80.08 -53.29 -70.49
CA ASP A 179 -81.33 -53.88 -70.95
C ASP A 179 -82.34 -52.84 -71.49
N LEU A 180 -82.30 -51.60 -70.99
CA LEU A 180 -83.06 -50.48 -71.56
C LEU A 180 -82.50 -50.02 -72.91
N GLU A 181 -81.17 -49.92 -73.05
CA GLU A 181 -80.47 -49.58 -74.31
C GLU A 181 -80.74 -50.66 -75.37
N ARG A 182 -80.67 -51.95 -75.02
CA ARG A 182 -81.06 -53.08 -75.90
C ARG A 182 -82.51 -53.00 -76.39
N ARG A 183 -83.41 -52.41 -75.61
CA ARG A 183 -84.82 -52.21 -75.97
C ARG A 183 -85.09 -50.89 -76.69
N GLY A 184 -84.06 -50.06 -76.91
CA GLY A 184 -84.16 -48.77 -77.60
C GLY A 184 -84.60 -47.59 -76.72
N PHE A 185 -84.65 -47.74 -75.39
CA PHE A 185 -85.14 -46.72 -74.45
C PHE A 185 -84.04 -46.11 -73.54
N GLY A 186 -82.81 -46.64 -73.57
CA GLY A 186 -81.70 -46.18 -72.71
C GLY A 186 -80.79 -45.15 -73.38
N SER A 187 -80.25 -44.20 -72.61
CA SER A 187 -79.22 -43.26 -73.07
C SER A 187 -77.82 -43.89 -72.98
N PRO A 188 -77.03 -43.92 -74.07
CA PRO A 188 -75.64 -44.39 -74.02
C PRO A 188 -74.76 -43.59 -73.06
N GLN A 189 -75.07 -42.30 -72.85
CA GLN A 189 -74.33 -41.43 -71.93
C GLN A 189 -74.52 -41.87 -70.46
N GLU A 190 -75.73 -42.26 -70.08
CA GLU A 190 -76.04 -42.71 -68.71
C GLU A 190 -75.37 -44.05 -68.39
N ARG A 191 -75.33 -44.99 -69.34
CA ARG A 191 -74.57 -46.23 -69.19
C ARG A 191 -73.07 -45.96 -69.07
N LEU A 192 -72.51 -45.08 -69.90
CA LEU A 192 -71.09 -44.72 -69.83
C LEU A 192 -70.73 -44.07 -68.49
N ALA A 193 -71.57 -43.17 -67.97
CA ALA A 193 -71.39 -42.59 -66.64
C ALA A 193 -71.47 -43.65 -65.51
N ALA A 194 -72.35 -44.64 -65.62
CA ALA A 194 -72.43 -45.75 -64.67
C ALA A 194 -71.20 -46.70 -64.79
N GLU A 195 -70.67 -46.93 -65.98
CA GLU A 195 -69.44 -47.69 -66.23
C GLU A 195 -68.21 -46.97 -65.68
N GLU A 196 -68.09 -45.65 -65.88
CA GLU A 196 -67.04 -44.80 -65.30
C GLU A 196 -67.09 -44.83 -63.77
N LEU A 197 -68.26 -44.61 -63.18
CA LEU A 197 -68.46 -44.61 -61.73
C LEU A 197 -68.18 -45.98 -61.11
N LEU A 198 -68.55 -47.08 -61.79
CA LEU A 198 -68.18 -48.44 -61.37
C LEU A 198 -66.65 -48.66 -61.43
N GLY A 199 -66.00 -48.19 -62.50
CA GLY A 199 -64.54 -48.24 -62.65
C GLY A 199 -63.82 -47.49 -61.52
N ARG A 200 -64.29 -46.27 -61.20
CA ARG A 200 -63.78 -45.47 -60.09
C ARG A 200 -63.98 -46.16 -58.74
N LEU A 201 -65.20 -46.58 -58.41
CA LEU A 201 -65.48 -47.23 -57.11
C LEU A 201 -64.71 -48.53 -56.92
N THR A 202 -64.58 -49.34 -57.97
CA THR A 202 -63.80 -50.59 -57.91
C THR A 202 -62.31 -50.33 -57.72
N LEU A 203 -61.76 -49.28 -58.37
CA LEU A 203 -60.39 -48.83 -58.16
C LEU A 203 -60.17 -48.35 -56.71
N GLU A 204 -61.00 -47.44 -56.20
CA GLU A 204 -60.93 -46.94 -54.81
C GLU A 204 -61.07 -48.08 -53.78
N ALA A 205 -62.01 -49.01 -53.99
CA ALA A 205 -62.20 -50.16 -53.09
C ALA A 205 -61.01 -51.13 -53.12
N SER A 206 -60.31 -51.25 -54.25
CA SER A 206 -59.08 -52.05 -54.39
C SER A 206 -57.86 -51.37 -53.77
N GLN A 207 -57.80 -50.04 -53.77
CA GLN A 207 -56.78 -49.26 -53.08
C GLN A 207 -56.95 -49.42 -51.57
N ALA A 208 -58.15 -49.17 -51.03
CA ALA A 208 -58.45 -49.38 -49.61
C ALA A 208 -58.15 -50.83 -49.14
N ALA A 209 -58.46 -51.84 -49.98
CA ALA A 209 -58.16 -53.25 -49.70
C ALA A 209 -56.66 -53.55 -49.48
N ARG A 210 -55.78 -52.77 -50.13
CA ARG A 210 -54.32 -52.90 -50.03
C ARG A 210 -53.75 -51.98 -48.95
N LEU A 211 -54.38 -50.83 -48.75
CA LEU A 211 -53.95 -49.81 -47.80
C LEU A 211 -54.18 -50.23 -46.34
N VAL A 212 -55.36 -50.77 -46.00
CA VAL A 212 -55.69 -51.16 -44.61
C VAL A 212 -54.68 -52.15 -44.03
N PRO A 213 -54.37 -53.32 -44.65
CA PRO A 213 -53.40 -54.27 -44.10
C PRO A 213 -51.94 -53.76 -44.12
N TRP A 214 -51.66 -52.68 -44.84
CA TRP A 214 -50.36 -52.01 -44.88
C TRP A 214 -50.22 -51.02 -43.71
N LEU A 215 -51.26 -50.21 -43.44
CA LEU A 215 -51.36 -49.33 -42.27
C LEU A 215 -51.34 -50.10 -40.94
N GLU A 216 -51.95 -51.30 -40.89
CA GLU A 216 -51.89 -52.17 -39.71
C GLU A 216 -50.47 -52.67 -39.37
N LYS A 217 -49.61 -52.83 -40.39
CA LYS A 217 -48.30 -53.51 -40.26
C LYS A 217 -47.11 -52.57 -40.29
N THR A 218 -47.28 -51.36 -40.80
CA THR A 218 -46.19 -50.43 -41.09
C THR A 218 -46.47 -49.10 -40.40
N PRO A 219 -45.72 -48.73 -39.33
CA PRO A 219 -45.78 -47.37 -38.82
C PRO A 219 -45.25 -46.39 -39.87
N ASP A 220 -45.63 -45.12 -39.80
CA ASP A 220 -45.09 -44.11 -40.71
C ASP A 220 -43.58 -43.98 -40.51
N ARG A 221 -42.84 -44.37 -41.55
CA ARG A 221 -41.38 -44.31 -41.58
C ARG A 221 -40.87 -42.88 -41.49
N GLN A 222 -41.61 -41.90 -42.01
CA GLN A 222 -41.21 -40.50 -41.94
C GLN A 222 -41.33 -39.98 -40.50
N ALA A 223 -42.48 -40.15 -39.84
CA ALA A 223 -42.67 -39.80 -38.44
C ALA A 223 -41.65 -40.49 -37.51
N VAL A 224 -41.43 -41.80 -37.66
CA VAL A 224 -40.43 -42.55 -36.86
C VAL A 224 -39.01 -42.02 -37.10
N LEU A 225 -38.63 -41.73 -38.34
CA LEU A 225 -37.31 -41.17 -38.65
C LEU A 225 -37.14 -39.77 -38.03
N THR A 226 -38.12 -38.89 -38.16
CA THR A 226 -38.05 -37.53 -37.59
C THR A 226 -38.00 -37.55 -36.07
N ALA A 227 -38.76 -38.43 -35.41
CA ALA A 227 -38.73 -38.57 -33.96
C ALA A 227 -37.41 -39.18 -33.46
N THR A 228 -36.84 -40.14 -34.21
CA THR A 228 -35.52 -40.72 -33.90
C THR A 228 -34.43 -39.63 -33.96
N LEU A 229 -34.40 -38.84 -35.05
CA LEU A 229 -33.44 -37.74 -35.21
C LEU A 229 -33.60 -36.65 -34.14
N ALA A 230 -34.84 -36.34 -33.73
CA ALA A 230 -35.10 -35.40 -32.63
C ALA A 230 -34.58 -35.93 -31.28
N TRP A 231 -34.77 -37.21 -31.00
CA TRP A 231 -34.27 -37.86 -29.78
C TRP A 231 -32.73 -37.97 -29.75
N GLU A 232 -32.10 -38.35 -30.87
CA GLU A 232 -30.64 -38.35 -31.01
C GLU A 232 -30.06 -36.93 -30.82
N GLY A 233 -30.70 -35.92 -31.41
CA GLY A 233 -30.34 -34.51 -31.22
C GLY A 233 -30.45 -34.06 -29.76
N ALA A 234 -31.53 -34.42 -29.06
CA ALA A 234 -31.70 -34.13 -27.63
C ALA A 234 -30.66 -34.87 -26.76
N SER A 235 -30.27 -36.10 -27.11
CA SER A 235 -29.23 -36.84 -26.39
C SER A 235 -27.87 -36.17 -26.53
N LEU A 236 -27.51 -35.72 -27.73
CA LEU A 236 -26.27 -34.97 -27.97
C LEU A 236 -26.28 -33.60 -27.30
N ALA A 237 -27.43 -32.92 -27.25
CA ALA A 237 -27.59 -31.65 -26.52
C ALA A 237 -27.38 -31.82 -25.01
N LEU A 238 -27.89 -32.91 -24.42
CA LEU A 238 -27.67 -33.25 -23.02
C LEU A 238 -26.20 -33.54 -22.70
N ASP A 239 -25.51 -34.31 -23.54
CA ASP A 239 -24.09 -34.60 -23.34
C ASP A 239 -23.21 -33.34 -23.51
N LEU A 240 -23.57 -32.44 -24.43
CA LEU A 240 -22.97 -31.11 -24.54
C LEU A 240 -23.20 -30.28 -23.26
N ALA A 241 -24.43 -30.23 -22.74
CA ALA A 241 -24.75 -29.50 -21.51
C ALA A 241 -23.93 -30.01 -20.31
N ARG A 242 -23.78 -31.34 -20.17
CA ARG A 242 -22.93 -31.98 -19.15
C ARG A 242 -21.45 -31.64 -19.30
N LEU A 243 -20.95 -31.53 -20.52
CA LEU A 243 -19.56 -31.10 -20.78
C LEU A 243 -19.35 -29.62 -20.43
N VAL A 244 -20.30 -28.75 -20.75
CA VAL A 244 -20.26 -27.32 -20.41
C VAL A 244 -20.28 -27.11 -18.89
N GLU A 245 -21.18 -27.78 -18.16
CA GLU A 245 -21.28 -27.70 -16.69
C GLU A 245 -19.94 -28.09 -16.02
N ARG A 246 -19.32 -29.19 -16.47
CA ARG A 246 -17.99 -29.62 -15.97
C ARG A 246 -16.87 -28.64 -16.33
N GLY A 247 -16.86 -28.14 -17.56
CA GLY A 247 -15.81 -27.24 -18.05
C GLY A 247 -15.82 -25.87 -17.38
N GLN A 248 -17.02 -25.32 -17.10
CA GLN A 248 -17.15 -24.01 -16.44
C GLN A 248 -16.55 -23.98 -15.04
N ALA A 249 -16.65 -25.07 -14.27
CA ALA A 249 -16.13 -25.12 -12.90
C ALA A 249 -14.62 -24.79 -12.85
N GLY A 250 -13.82 -25.44 -13.69
CA GLY A 250 -12.37 -25.22 -13.77
C GLY A 250 -11.99 -23.86 -14.38
N ILE A 251 -12.73 -23.39 -15.40
CA ILE A 251 -12.49 -22.07 -16.00
C ILE A 251 -12.70 -20.95 -14.97
N GLN A 252 -13.74 -21.06 -14.14
CA GLN A 252 -14.04 -20.06 -13.11
C GLN A 252 -13.09 -20.15 -11.92
N GLU A 253 -12.61 -21.34 -11.55
CA GLU A 253 -11.57 -21.49 -10.52
C GLU A 253 -10.26 -20.80 -10.92
N VAL A 254 -9.80 -20.97 -12.16
CA VAL A 254 -8.60 -20.27 -12.67
C VAL A 254 -8.79 -18.75 -12.65
N LYS A 255 -9.94 -18.23 -13.07
CA LYS A 255 -10.26 -16.79 -12.99
C LYS A 255 -10.27 -16.28 -11.55
N LEU A 256 -10.83 -17.06 -10.62
CA LEU A 256 -10.91 -16.69 -9.19
C LEU A 256 -9.52 -16.60 -8.56
N VAL A 257 -8.64 -17.57 -8.83
CA VAL A 257 -7.26 -17.58 -8.34
C VAL A 257 -6.48 -16.39 -8.91
N ALA A 258 -6.61 -16.11 -10.21
CA ALA A 258 -5.96 -14.94 -10.82
C ALA A 258 -6.46 -13.61 -10.21
N ALA A 259 -7.77 -13.41 -10.11
CA ALA A 259 -8.34 -12.20 -9.51
C ALA A 259 -8.02 -12.07 -8.01
N ARG A 260 -7.81 -13.19 -7.30
CA ARG A 260 -7.40 -13.18 -5.90
C ARG A 260 -5.93 -12.76 -5.75
N ALA A 261 -5.04 -13.28 -6.60
CA ALA A 261 -3.63 -12.90 -6.60
C ALA A 261 -3.45 -11.39 -6.82
N GLU A 262 -4.17 -10.79 -7.79
CA GLU A 262 -4.12 -9.33 -8.02
C GLU A 262 -4.59 -8.50 -6.81
N LEU A 263 -5.57 -8.99 -6.05
CA LEU A 263 -6.03 -8.35 -4.82
C LEU A 263 -5.00 -8.47 -3.68
N ASP A 264 -4.36 -9.63 -3.54
CA ASP A 264 -3.33 -9.87 -2.52
C ASP A 264 -2.04 -9.09 -2.82
N ASP A 265 -1.67 -8.92 -4.10
CA ASP A 265 -0.58 -8.03 -4.54
C ASP A 265 -0.89 -6.55 -4.21
N ALA A 266 -2.11 -6.09 -4.52
CA ALA A 266 -2.55 -4.73 -4.20
C ALA A 266 -2.62 -4.48 -2.69
N ALA A 267 -3.09 -5.45 -1.90
CA ALA A 267 -3.08 -5.39 -0.44
C ALA A 267 -1.66 -5.37 0.12
N SER A 268 -0.75 -6.16 -0.44
CA SER A 268 0.67 -6.16 -0.06
C SER A 268 1.35 -4.83 -0.35
N ALA A 269 1.01 -4.16 -1.46
CA ALA A 269 1.50 -2.82 -1.78
C ALA A 269 1.01 -1.75 -0.78
N VAL A 270 -0.27 -1.83 -0.36
CA VAL A 270 -0.83 -0.97 0.70
C VAL A 270 -0.11 -1.19 2.03
N ALA A 271 0.04 -2.45 2.46
CA ALA A 271 0.71 -2.78 3.73
C ALA A 271 2.18 -2.33 3.76
N ARG A 272 2.90 -2.39 2.63
CA ARG A 272 4.26 -1.83 2.51
C ARG A 272 4.28 -0.32 2.72
N LEU A 273 3.39 0.43 2.08
CA LEU A 273 3.30 1.89 2.27
C LEU A 273 2.90 2.29 3.69
N GLU A 274 2.00 1.55 4.34
CA GLU A 274 1.62 1.77 5.74
C GLU A 274 2.81 1.55 6.69
N ALA A 275 3.62 0.50 6.46
CA ALA A 275 4.86 0.26 7.20
C ALA A 275 5.92 1.36 6.93
N GLU A 276 6.03 1.84 5.68
CA GLU A 276 6.91 2.97 5.34
C GLU A 276 6.49 4.25 6.07
N ILE A 277 5.20 4.59 6.12
CA ILE A 277 4.69 5.77 6.86
C ILE A 277 4.95 5.63 8.35
N ALA A 278 4.71 4.45 8.93
CA ALA A 278 5.02 4.17 10.33
C ALA A 278 6.52 4.38 10.65
N SER A 279 7.42 4.01 9.72
CA SER A 279 8.87 4.23 9.85
C SER A 279 9.29 5.71 9.80
N GLY A 280 8.38 6.64 9.50
CA GLY A 280 8.61 8.08 9.61
C GLY A 280 8.57 8.63 11.05
N THR A 281 8.11 7.83 12.03
CA THR A 281 8.14 8.19 13.46
C THR A 281 9.35 7.53 14.13
N LEU A 282 10.33 8.33 14.51
CA LEU A 282 11.59 7.85 15.08
C LEU A 282 11.54 7.92 16.62
N VAL A 283 11.77 6.77 17.26
CA VAL A 283 11.71 6.61 18.72
C VAL A 283 13.08 6.33 19.32
N ALA A 284 13.24 6.68 20.60
CA ALA A 284 14.45 6.46 21.37
C ALA A 284 14.67 4.97 21.66
N SER A 285 15.74 4.37 21.14
CA SER A 285 16.09 2.97 21.43
C SER A 285 16.61 2.75 22.86
N ILE A 286 17.11 3.81 23.51
CA ILE A 286 17.63 3.81 24.88
C ILE A 286 17.18 5.08 25.60
N ALA A 287 17.22 5.09 26.94
CA ALA A 287 17.15 6.33 27.70
C ALA A 287 18.52 7.03 27.68
N GLY A 288 18.54 8.36 27.66
CA GLY A 288 19.78 9.13 27.56
C GLY A 288 19.56 10.59 27.18
N MET A 289 20.64 11.26 26.80
CA MET A 289 20.61 12.66 26.34
C MET A 289 20.66 12.74 24.82
N VAL A 290 19.80 13.58 24.23
CA VAL A 290 19.79 13.86 22.79
C VAL A 290 20.91 14.83 22.42
N VAL A 291 21.69 14.47 21.41
CA VAL A 291 22.69 15.33 20.77
C VAL A 291 22.45 15.31 19.27
N ARG A 292 22.09 16.45 18.69
CA ARG A 292 21.79 16.63 17.26
C ARG A 292 23.07 16.57 16.44
N GLU A 293 23.01 15.92 15.28
CA GLU A 293 24.14 15.86 14.34
C GLU A 293 24.09 17.03 13.35
N ASN A 294 25.18 17.24 12.61
CA ASN A 294 25.24 18.29 11.59
C ASN A 294 24.72 17.75 10.24
N THR A 295 23.76 18.47 9.64
CA THR A 295 23.29 18.25 8.26
C THR A 295 23.70 19.41 7.35
N TRP A 296 23.64 19.17 6.05
CA TRP A 296 23.91 20.20 5.05
C TRP A 296 22.64 21.01 4.75
N VAL A 297 22.65 22.29 5.10
CA VAL A 297 21.49 23.21 4.98
C VAL A 297 21.55 24.09 3.72
N GLY A 298 22.52 23.85 2.83
CA GLY A 298 22.70 24.59 1.57
C GLY A 298 23.82 25.64 1.64
N SER A 299 23.90 26.38 2.75
CA SER A 299 24.94 27.37 3.03
C SER A 299 26.14 26.85 3.83
N GLY A 300 26.01 25.66 4.44
CA GLY A 300 27.02 25.08 5.33
C GLY A 300 26.55 23.80 6.00
N TRP A 301 27.38 23.29 6.91
CA TRP A 301 27.05 22.20 7.83
C TRP A 301 26.60 22.80 9.17
N GLU A 302 25.41 22.43 9.63
CA GLU A 302 24.81 22.97 10.85
C GLU A 302 23.92 21.92 11.54
N LYS A 303 23.70 22.06 12.86
CA LYS A 303 22.89 21.12 13.66
C LYS A 303 21.46 21.01 13.14
N VAL A 304 20.97 19.78 12.95
CA VAL A 304 19.62 19.55 12.38
C VAL A 304 18.54 20.27 13.18
N SER A 305 17.65 20.95 12.47
CA SER A 305 16.53 21.72 13.00
C SER A 305 15.23 21.34 12.30
N GLU A 306 14.09 21.83 12.80
CA GLU A 306 12.78 21.57 12.17
C GLU A 306 12.70 22.22 10.78
N GLY A 307 12.18 21.50 9.80
CA GLY A 307 12.16 21.90 8.38
C GLY A 307 13.40 21.48 7.57
N ASP A 308 14.51 21.13 8.23
CA ASP A 308 15.72 20.68 7.54
C ASP A 308 15.50 19.34 6.81
N ARG A 309 16.27 19.14 5.73
CA ARG A 309 16.28 17.88 4.97
C ARG A 309 17.32 16.93 5.56
N VAL A 310 16.87 15.72 5.87
CA VAL A 310 17.72 14.59 6.28
C VAL A 310 17.87 13.59 5.14
N PHE A 311 18.86 12.70 5.23
CA PHE A 311 19.22 11.75 4.17
C PHE A 311 19.33 10.34 4.73
N THR A 312 18.86 9.34 3.97
CA THR A 312 18.95 7.91 4.32
C THR A 312 20.36 7.51 4.76
N GLY A 313 20.46 6.83 5.90
CA GLY A 313 21.74 6.31 6.40
C GLY A 313 22.70 7.38 6.91
N ARG A 314 22.22 8.61 7.14
CA ARG A 314 22.90 9.60 7.98
C ARG A 314 22.16 9.74 9.32
N PRO A 315 22.89 9.88 10.43
CA PRO A 315 22.29 10.16 11.73
C PRO A 315 21.66 11.55 11.72
N ILE A 316 20.45 11.67 12.27
CA ILE A 316 19.79 12.96 12.52
C ILE A 316 20.25 13.51 13.87
N LEU A 317 20.37 12.60 14.84
CA LEU A 317 20.73 12.84 16.22
C LEU A 317 21.28 11.55 16.79
N ASN A 318 21.86 11.65 17.98
CA ASN A 318 22.27 10.52 18.79
C ASN A 318 21.65 10.61 20.17
N ILE A 319 21.50 9.46 20.78
CA ILE A 319 21.13 9.33 22.18
C ILE A 319 22.35 8.78 22.91
N LEU A 320 22.83 9.54 23.89
CA LEU A 320 24.02 9.25 24.67
C LEU A 320 23.63 8.71 26.05
N ASP A 321 24.12 7.53 26.39
CA ASP A 321 23.83 6.86 27.66
C ASP A 321 24.67 7.47 28.79
N LEU A 322 24.08 8.42 29.53
CA LEU A 322 24.70 9.10 30.67
C LEU A 322 25.04 8.16 31.84
N GLY A 323 24.55 6.91 31.84
CA GLY A 323 24.96 5.88 32.80
C GLY A 323 26.33 5.27 32.49
N THR A 324 26.87 5.48 31.29
CA THR A 324 28.12 4.85 30.80
C THR A 324 29.13 5.90 30.32
N LEU A 325 29.41 6.89 31.17
CA LEU A 325 30.44 7.89 30.91
C LEU A 325 31.86 7.30 31.05
N GLY A 326 32.77 7.80 30.24
CA GLY A 326 34.16 7.38 30.21
C GLY A 326 35.07 8.41 29.56
N VAL A 327 36.32 8.00 29.32
CA VAL A 327 37.32 8.80 28.61
C VAL A 327 37.86 8.02 27.43
N GLU A 328 37.99 8.68 26.29
CA GLU A 328 38.63 8.17 25.08
C GLU A 328 39.91 8.95 24.81
N PHE A 329 41.02 8.27 24.52
CA PHE A 329 42.30 8.90 24.21
C PHE A 329 43.13 8.08 23.23
N PRO A 330 43.96 8.71 22.39
CA PRO A 330 44.99 8.02 21.63
C PRO A 330 46.10 7.54 22.58
N LEU A 331 46.43 6.25 22.50
CA LEU A 331 47.61 5.65 23.13
C LEU A 331 48.62 5.27 22.06
N GLU A 332 49.79 5.90 22.07
CA GLU A 332 50.88 5.58 21.14
C GLU A 332 51.23 4.08 21.12
N GLN A 333 51.52 3.52 19.94
CA GLN A 333 51.78 2.09 19.77
C GLN A 333 52.91 1.56 20.66
N ARG A 334 53.90 2.40 21.03
CA ARG A 334 55.01 2.03 21.95
C ARG A 334 54.54 1.65 23.35
N PHE A 335 53.40 2.18 23.80
CA PHE A 335 52.82 1.90 25.12
C PHE A 335 51.72 0.82 25.10
N ALA A 336 51.27 0.39 23.92
CA ALA A 336 50.21 -0.60 23.75
C ALA A 336 50.45 -1.91 24.52
N GLY A 337 51.69 -2.41 24.55
CA GLY A 337 52.06 -3.63 25.26
C GLY A 337 52.11 -3.51 26.79
N LEU A 338 51.95 -2.30 27.35
CA LEU A 338 51.99 -2.02 28.79
C LEU A 338 50.59 -1.78 29.38
N VAL A 339 49.59 -1.51 28.54
CA VAL A 339 48.23 -1.18 28.96
C VAL A 339 47.28 -2.33 28.60
N ALA A 340 46.65 -2.91 29.61
CA ALA A 340 45.69 -4.00 29.46
C ALA A 340 44.31 -3.60 30.00
N GLY A 341 43.27 -4.33 29.57
CA GLY A 341 41.93 -4.19 30.16
C GLY A 341 41.96 -4.38 31.67
N GLY A 342 41.33 -3.47 32.42
CA GLY A 342 41.36 -3.45 33.89
C GLY A 342 42.49 -2.63 34.51
N CYS A 343 43.45 -2.08 33.74
CA CYS A 343 44.43 -1.12 34.28
C CYS A 343 43.71 0.07 34.95
N PRO A 344 44.08 0.46 36.18
CA PRO A 344 43.51 1.65 36.82
C PRO A 344 43.99 2.92 36.13
N VAL A 345 43.08 3.88 36.01
CA VAL A 345 43.28 5.17 35.35
C VAL A 345 42.70 6.28 36.22
N THR A 346 43.40 7.41 36.31
CA THR A 346 42.84 8.66 36.83
C THR A 346 42.72 9.67 35.69
N PHE A 347 41.58 10.35 35.62
CA PHE A 347 41.32 11.43 34.69
C PHE A 347 41.15 12.75 35.46
N ARG A 348 41.79 13.80 34.95
CA ARG A 348 41.74 15.15 35.49
C ARG A 348 41.35 16.10 34.35
N PRO A 349 40.08 16.56 34.28
CA PRO A 349 39.63 17.49 33.26
C PRO A 349 40.33 18.83 33.41
N ASP A 350 40.64 19.46 32.28
CA ASP A 350 41.34 20.75 32.24
C ASP A 350 40.45 21.88 32.81
N ALA A 351 39.13 21.78 32.68
CA ALA A 351 38.16 22.68 33.32
C ALA A 351 37.98 22.47 34.84
N PHE A 352 38.29 21.27 35.38
CA PHE A 352 38.13 20.94 36.80
C PHE A 352 39.39 20.32 37.41
N PRO A 353 40.54 21.02 37.38
CA PRO A 353 41.85 20.45 37.73
C PRO A 353 42.02 20.09 39.21
N GLY A 354 41.08 20.47 40.08
CA GLY A 354 40.99 20.07 41.48
C GLY A 354 40.11 18.84 41.75
N ARG A 355 39.53 18.22 40.71
CA ARG A 355 38.73 16.98 40.81
C ARG A 355 39.39 15.88 39.98
N LEU A 356 39.38 14.67 40.53
CA LEU A 356 39.93 13.47 39.91
C LEU A 356 38.82 12.44 39.75
N TRP A 357 38.69 11.88 38.55
CA TRP A 357 37.78 10.78 38.25
C TRP A 357 38.58 9.49 38.14
N THR A 358 38.15 8.45 38.85
CA THR A 358 38.79 7.14 38.78
C THR A 358 38.05 6.23 37.82
N GLY A 359 38.81 5.47 37.03
CA GLY A 359 38.29 4.55 36.04
C GLY A 359 39.15 3.31 35.88
N VAL A 360 38.72 2.43 35.00
CA VAL A 360 39.52 1.30 34.52
C VAL A 360 39.47 1.24 33.00
N VAL A 361 40.57 0.83 32.37
CA VAL A 361 40.61 0.59 30.92
C VAL A 361 39.57 -0.47 30.57
N ALA A 362 38.57 -0.08 29.79
CA ALA A 362 37.45 -0.94 29.41
C ALA A 362 37.79 -1.73 28.14
N THR A 363 38.32 -1.03 27.13
CA THR A 363 38.67 -1.60 25.82
C THR A 363 39.97 -1.00 25.31
N VAL A 364 40.88 -1.89 24.88
CA VAL A 364 42.05 -1.57 24.07
C VAL A 364 41.83 -2.27 22.72
N PRO A 365 41.69 -1.55 21.59
CA PRO A 365 41.48 -2.18 20.30
C PRO A 365 42.72 -2.99 19.88
N ALA A 366 42.52 -4.16 19.30
CA ALA A 366 43.60 -5.03 18.85
C ALA A 366 44.23 -4.59 17.51
N VAL A 367 43.63 -3.63 16.82
CA VAL A 367 44.05 -3.13 15.51
C VAL A 367 44.46 -1.67 15.64
N VAL A 368 45.70 -1.39 15.26
CA VAL A 368 46.21 -0.02 15.07
C VAL A 368 45.56 0.52 13.80
N LEU A 369 44.56 1.38 13.97
CA LEU A 369 44.01 2.18 12.88
C LEU A 369 44.89 3.42 12.67
N GLU A 370 44.89 3.99 11.46
CA GLU A 370 45.33 5.38 11.32
C GLU A 370 44.37 6.25 12.12
N THR A 371 44.87 6.89 13.17
CA THR A 371 44.07 7.77 14.01
C THR A 371 43.65 9.01 13.23
N GLN A 372 42.45 9.52 13.53
CA GLN A 372 42.06 10.86 13.08
C GLN A 372 43.01 11.93 13.64
N PHE A 373 43.67 11.64 14.76
CA PHE A 373 44.88 12.32 15.19
C PHE A 373 46.03 12.06 14.20
N ARG A 374 46.24 13.00 13.28
CA ARG A 374 47.41 13.01 12.40
C ARG A 374 48.56 13.71 13.11
N ASP A 375 49.36 12.94 13.86
CA ASP A 375 50.60 13.47 14.40
C ASP A 375 51.51 13.97 13.26
N PRO A 376 52.14 15.16 13.38
CA PRO A 376 53.08 15.67 12.37
C PRO A 376 54.27 14.72 12.12
N GLU A 377 54.56 13.85 13.09
CA GLU A 377 55.69 12.91 13.11
C GLU A 377 55.30 11.52 12.56
N GLY A 378 54.02 11.29 12.25
CA GLY A 378 53.55 10.03 11.66
C GLY A 378 53.51 8.83 12.62
N GLU A 379 53.56 9.07 13.93
CA GLU A 379 53.38 8.01 14.93
C GLU A 379 51.96 7.40 14.83
N ARG A 380 51.87 6.10 15.11
CA ARG A 380 50.59 5.37 15.11
C ARG A 380 50.09 5.20 16.53
N ALA A 381 48.82 5.53 16.76
CA ALA A 381 48.17 5.39 18.05
C ALA A 381 46.96 4.44 18.00
N LEU A 382 46.52 4.01 19.19
CA LEU A 382 45.39 3.14 19.45
C LEU A 382 44.39 3.89 20.31
N THR A 383 43.15 4.03 19.86
CA THR A 383 42.11 4.70 20.63
C THR A 383 41.66 3.83 21.80
N VAL A 384 42.07 4.16 23.02
CA VAL A 384 41.73 3.42 24.24
C VAL A 384 40.54 4.08 24.93
N GLN A 385 39.60 3.26 25.42
CA GLN A 385 38.45 3.73 26.19
C GLN A 385 38.51 3.26 27.65
N VAL A 386 38.22 4.16 28.57
CA VAL A 386 38.20 3.97 30.02
C VAL A 386 36.79 4.20 30.54
N ALA A 387 36.26 3.27 31.33
CA ALA A 387 34.99 3.47 32.03
C ALA A 387 35.23 4.07 33.41
N PHE A 388 34.47 5.11 33.77
CA PHE A 388 34.48 5.66 35.12
C PHE A 388 33.82 4.70 36.12
N ARG A 389 34.32 4.68 37.35
CA ARG A 389 33.73 3.90 38.45
C ARG A 389 32.47 4.53 39.03
N GLU A 390 32.35 5.86 38.95
CA GLU A 390 31.22 6.64 39.44
C GLU A 390 30.61 7.47 38.32
N ALA A 391 29.33 7.23 38.03
CA ALA A 391 28.56 8.04 37.08
C ALA A 391 28.18 9.38 37.74
N THR A 392 28.97 10.43 37.47
CA THR A 392 28.72 11.78 37.97
C THR A 392 28.15 12.67 36.85
N PRO A 393 26.89 13.13 36.93
CA PRO A 393 26.26 13.93 35.87
C PRO A 393 26.78 15.38 35.77
N THR A 394 27.82 15.73 36.52
CA THR A 394 28.41 17.08 36.55
C THR A 394 29.62 17.27 35.64
N LEU A 395 30.07 16.22 34.94
CA LEU A 395 31.16 16.29 33.96
C LEU A 395 30.55 16.32 32.54
N PRO A 396 30.59 17.45 31.82
CA PRO A 396 29.99 17.52 30.50
C PRO A 396 30.78 16.68 29.47
N LEU A 397 30.10 16.33 28.38
CA LEU A 397 30.69 15.53 27.31
C LEU A 397 31.60 16.39 26.43
N GLY A 398 32.58 15.77 25.79
CA GLY A 398 33.61 16.47 25.00
C GLY A 398 34.69 17.13 25.85
N PHE A 399 34.57 17.17 27.18
CA PHE A 399 35.57 17.83 28.02
C PHE A 399 36.94 17.12 27.94
N THR A 400 38.01 17.89 27.83
CA THR A 400 39.39 17.43 27.67
C THR A 400 40.12 17.38 29.00
N GLY A 401 41.12 16.52 29.11
CA GLY A 401 41.90 16.41 30.34
C GLY A 401 43.11 15.51 30.26
N THR A 402 43.89 15.54 31.35
CA THR A 402 45.02 14.64 31.55
C THR A 402 44.54 13.26 31.97
N VAL A 403 44.98 12.23 31.27
CA VAL A 403 44.78 10.81 31.60
C VAL A 403 46.09 10.26 32.14
N GLU A 404 46.07 9.74 33.36
CA GLU A 404 47.18 9.02 33.99
C GLU A 404 46.84 7.53 34.07
N ILE A 405 47.58 6.72 33.33
CA ILE A 405 47.44 5.26 33.31
C ILE A 405 48.51 4.65 34.21
N PHE A 406 48.12 3.69 35.06
CA PHE A 406 49.04 2.99 35.96
C PHE A 406 49.17 1.52 35.54
N PRO A 407 50.15 1.18 34.69
CA PRO A 407 50.52 -0.21 34.39
C PRO A 407 50.81 -1.05 35.65
N PRO A 408 50.64 -2.38 35.58
CA PRO A 408 51.12 -3.26 36.66
C PRO A 408 52.63 -3.09 36.84
N GLY A 409 53.04 -2.80 38.08
CA GLY A 409 54.43 -2.51 38.45
C GLY A 409 54.79 -1.01 38.53
N THR A 410 53.84 -0.09 38.39
CA THR A 410 54.06 1.34 38.66
C THR A 410 54.22 1.61 40.16
N ASP A 411 55.35 2.21 40.56
CA ASP A 411 55.58 2.66 41.93
C ASP A 411 54.95 4.04 42.13
N LEU A 412 53.70 4.06 42.62
CA LEU A 412 52.95 5.29 42.90
C LEU A 412 53.69 6.20 43.90
N ALA A 413 54.43 5.63 44.86
CA ALA A 413 55.11 6.40 45.89
C ALA A 413 56.36 7.10 45.33
N ALA A 414 57.11 6.43 44.44
CA ALA A 414 58.25 7.05 43.76
C ALA A 414 57.81 8.11 42.73
N ALA A 415 56.70 7.90 42.01
CA ALA A 415 56.20 8.85 41.02
C ALA A 415 55.67 10.16 41.65
N THR A 416 55.11 10.10 42.86
CA THR A 416 54.60 11.28 43.60
C THR A 416 55.66 11.99 44.45
N ALA A 417 56.87 11.43 44.59
CA ALA A 417 57.94 11.95 45.44
C ALA A 417 58.71 13.14 44.82
N ALA A 418 58.03 14.25 44.59
CA ALA A 418 58.67 15.51 44.21
C ALA A 418 59.52 16.08 45.35
N ARG A 419 60.72 16.56 45.01
CA ARG A 419 61.50 17.41 45.93
C ARG A 419 60.88 18.81 45.94
N PRO A 420 60.57 19.39 47.11
CA PRO A 420 60.10 20.77 47.16
C PRO A 420 61.17 21.71 46.63
N GLY A 421 60.78 22.64 45.75
CA GLY A 421 61.69 23.66 45.25
C GLY A 421 62.09 24.65 46.34
N SER A 422 63.25 25.29 46.17
CA SER A 422 63.85 26.17 47.18
C SER A 422 63.24 27.59 47.24
N ARG A 423 62.33 27.94 46.32
CA ARG A 423 61.83 29.32 46.14
C ARG A 423 60.58 29.58 46.97
N ARG A 424 60.70 30.35 48.05
CA ARG A 424 59.54 30.81 48.84
C ARG A 424 58.80 31.96 48.14
N THR A 425 57.48 31.93 48.21
CA THR A 425 56.59 33.05 47.87
C THR A 425 55.47 33.14 48.89
N SER A 426 55.03 34.35 49.24
CA SER A 426 53.88 34.56 50.12
C SER A 426 52.60 34.77 49.30
N LEU A 427 51.49 34.23 49.80
CA LEU A 427 50.18 34.36 49.18
C LEU A 427 49.52 35.68 49.60
N ALA A 428 49.24 36.57 48.65
CA ALA A 428 48.51 37.81 48.92
C ALA A 428 47.03 37.68 48.56
N ALA A 429 46.14 38.16 49.44
CA ALA A 429 44.76 38.45 49.06
C ALA A 429 44.71 39.78 48.31
N GLY A 430 44.00 39.83 47.18
CA GLY A 430 43.79 41.06 46.43
C GLY A 430 42.54 40.98 45.55
N PRO A 431 42.08 42.12 45.00
CA PRO A 431 40.99 42.13 44.04
C PRO A 431 41.41 41.37 42.78
N ARG A 432 40.59 40.41 42.36
CA ARG A 432 40.77 39.58 41.18
C ARG A 432 39.53 39.69 40.32
N ARG A 433 39.67 40.32 39.17
CA ARG A 433 38.63 40.41 38.14
C ARG A 433 39.19 39.96 36.81
N ARG A 434 38.40 39.20 36.06
CA ARG A 434 38.74 38.77 34.70
C ARG A 434 37.52 38.88 33.80
N ASP A 435 37.70 39.66 32.73
CA ASP A 435 36.76 39.78 31.63
C ASP A 435 37.35 38.96 30.46
N LEU A 436 36.58 38.03 29.90
CA LEU A 436 36.94 37.23 28.72
C LEU A 436 36.37 37.90 27.48
N THR A 437 37.23 38.31 26.55
CA THR A 437 36.80 38.88 25.26
C THR A 437 36.95 37.85 24.15
N LEU A 438 35.84 37.50 23.49
CA LEU A 438 35.80 36.55 22.38
C LEU A 438 35.06 37.15 21.17
N PRO A 439 35.44 36.78 19.94
CA PRO A 439 34.61 37.03 18.77
C PRO A 439 33.35 36.16 18.83
N GLY A 440 32.24 36.66 18.31
CA GLY A 440 31.03 35.89 18.09
C GLY A 440 30.29 36.34 16.84
N GLU A 441 29.34 35.52 16.40
CA GLU A 441 28.57 35.73 15.17
C GLU A 441 27.09 35.90 15.50
N VAL A 442 26.47 36.96 14.98
CA VAL A 442 25.02 37.18 15.09
C VAL A 442 24.29 36.22 14.15
N LYS A 443 23.48 35.33 14.72
CA LYS A 443 22.63 34.38 13.98
C LYS A 443 21.15 34.68 14.29
N ALA A 444 20.27 34.29 13.38
CA ALA A 444 18.83 34.29 13.67
C ALA A 444 18.50 32.96 14.38
N ARG A 445 17.93 33.04 15.58
CA ARG A 445 17.59 31.87 16.41
C ARG A 445 16.61 30.93 15.74
N GLN A 446 15.74 31.47 14.88
CA GLN A 446 14.86 30.70 14.02
C GLN A 446 14.98 31.23 12.59
N ARG A 447 15.20 30.32 11.65
CA ARG A 447 15.13 30.58 10.21
C ARG A 447 14.05 29.72 9.58
N GLY A 448 13.24 30.35 8.74
CA GLY A 448 12.25 29.65 7.95
C GLY A 448 12.86 29.26 6.61
N LEU A 449 13.19 27.98 6.42
CA LEU A 449 13.65 27.49 5.11
C LEU A 449 12.51 27.52 4.10
N VAL A 450 12.78 28.11 2.93
CA VAL A 450 11.84 28.19 1.81
C VAL A 450 12.36 27.28 0.69
N ALA A 451 11.67 26.16 0.50
CA ALA A 451 12.00 25.13 -0.49
C ALA A 451 10.84 24.94 -1.48
N ALA A 452 11.16 24.54 -2.71
CA ALA A 452 10.14 24.31 -3.72
C ALA A 452 9.38 22.98 -3.45
N PRO A 453 8.04 23.00 -3.36
CA PRO A 453 7.24 21.79 -3.10
C PRO A 453 7.26 20.80 -4.27
N PHE A 454 7.58 21.27 -5.49
CA PHE A 454 7.86 20.47 -6.68
C PHE A 454 8.88 21.19 -7.56
N ALA A 455 9.47 20.46 -8.53
CA ALA A 455 10.44 21.06 -9.45
C ALA A 455 9.71 21.84 -10.56
N ALA A 456 10.05 23.11 -10.73
CA ALA A 456 9.46 24.03 -11.71
C ALA A 456 10.37 25.26 -11.91
N ARG A 457 10.02 26.16 -12.83
CA ARG A 457 10.68 27.47 -12.96
C ARG A 457 10.02 28.50 -12.05
N LEU A 458 10.81 29.46 -11.57
CA LEU A 458 10.32 30.60 -10.78
C LEU A 458 9.64 31.63 -11.69
N SER A 459 8.33 31.83 -11.53
CA SER A 459 7.55 32.88 -12.18
C SER A 459 7.55 34.19 -11.38
N TYR A 460 7.76 34.09 -10.06
CA TYR A 460 7.94 35.21 -9.13
C TYR A 460 8.96 34.85 -8.05
N LEU A 461 9.75 35.82 -7.60
CA LEU A 461 10.76 35.69 -6.55
C LEU A 461 10.94 37.04 -5.86
N GLN A 462 10.88 37.06 -4.54
CA GLN A 462 11.14 38.24 -3.72
C GLN A 462 12.62 38.62 -3.72
N GLU A 463 12.92 39.92 -3.71
CA GLU A 463 14.29 40.42 -3.66
C GLU A 463 14.99 40.16 -2.32
N ASP A 464 16.31 39.99 -2.39
CA ASP A 464 17.20 39.75 -1.26
C ASP A 464 17.24 40.97 -0.31
N GLY A 465 17.11 40.74 1.00
CA GLY A 465 17.11 41.81 2.01
C GLY A 465 15.76 42.49 2.28
N VAL A 466 14.67 42.07 1.64
CA VAL A 466 13.32 42.62 1.93
C VAL A 466 12.68 41.98 3.15
N SER A 467 12.09 42.78 4.04
CA SER A 467 11.26 42.31 5.16
C SER A 467 9.89 41.84 4.66
N VAL A 468 9.48 40.64 5.08
CA VAL A 468 8.21 39.99 4.71
C VAL A 468 7.48 39.48 5.93
N LYS A 469 6.15 39.36 5.82
CA LYS A 469 5.30 38.79 6.88
C LYS A 469 4.99 37.32 6.66
N LYS A 470 4.77 36.58 7.74
CA LYS A 470 4.31 35.18 7.71
C LYS A 470 3.04 35.06 6.85
N GLY A 471 3.07 34.16 5.87
CA GLY A 471 1.99 33.96 4.90
C GLY A 471 2.09 34.82 3.63
N GLU A 472 2.97 35.83 3.58
CA GLU A 472 3.21 36.63 2.37
C GLU A 472 3.89 35.77 1.29
N VAL A 473 3.49 35.91 0.02
CA VAL A 473 4.00 35.06 -1.07
C VAL A 473 5.39 35.55 -1.49
N VAL A 474 6.43 34.79 -1.16
CA VAL A 474 7.84 35.13 -1.44
C VAL A 474 8.36 34.54 -2.75
N ALA A 475 7.71 33.50 -3.26
CA ALA A 475 8.01 32.93 -4.57
C ALA A 475 6.74 32.34 -5.20
N ARG A 476 6.69 32.31 -6.55
CA ARG A 476 5.70 31.53 -7.30
C ARG A 476 6.40 30.68 -8.34
N LEU A 477 5.85 29.49 -8.54
CA LEU A 477 6.27 28.57 -9.60
C LEU A 477 5.45 28.83 -10.88
N ASP A 478 5.96 28.40 -12.02
CA ASP A 478 5.16 28.34 -13.26
C ASP A 478 4.11 27.22 -13.17
N THR A 479 2.84 27.58 -13.39
CA THR A 479 1.67 26.70 -13.23
C THR A 479 1.02 26.31 -14.55
N ALA A 480 1.45 26.85 -15.69
CA ALA A 480 0.72 26.73 -16.95
C ALA A 480 0.47 25.27 -17.39
N GLU A 481 1.45 24.39 -17.20
CA GLU A 481 1.33 22.95 -17.48
C GLU A 481 0.41 22.23 -16.48
N ILE A 482 0.45 22.63 -15.20
CA ILE A 482 -0.35 22.04 -14.12
C ILE A 482 -1.82 22.43 -14.30
N GLU A 483 -2.11 23.69 -14.61
CA GLU A 483 -3.46 24.20 -14.88
C GLU A 483 -4.09 23.52 -16.10
N LYS A 484 -3.33 23.40 -17.20
CA LYS A 484 -3.76 22.66 -18.39
C LYS A 484 -4.07 21.20 -18.04
N GLY A 485 -3.15 20.51 -17.35
CA GLY A 485 -3.32 19.12 -16.94
C GLY A 485 -4.43 18.90 -15.90
N LEU A 486 -4.79 19.91 -15.11
CA LEU A 486 -5.93 19.91 -14.19
C LEU A 486 -7.24 20.06 -14.98
N GLY A 487 -7.27 20.93 -15.99
CA GLY A 487 -8.40 21.05 -16.92
C GLY A 487 -8.69 19.74 -17.65
N GLU A 488 -7.65 19.09 -18.19
CA GLU A 488 -7.76 17.77 -18.85
C GLU A 488 -8.31 16.68 -17.90
N GLN A 489 -7.84 16.61 -16.65
CA GLN A 489 -8.37 15.65 -15.67
C GLN A 489 -9.80 15.96 -15.22
N ARG A 490 -10.18 17.24 -15.04
CA ARG A 490 -11.57 17.62 -14.73
C ARG A 490 -12.52 17.22 -15.85
N ILE A 491 -12.11 17.36 -17.12
CA ILE A 491 -12.85 16.85 -18.28
C ILE A 491 -12.95 15.32 -18.23
N GLN A 492 -11.90 14.60 -17.86
CA GLN A 492 -11.97 13.14 -17.70
C GLN A 492 -12.93 12.70 -16.58
N VAL A 493 -12.93 13.39 -15.43
CA VAL A 493 -13.92 13.16 -14.36
C VAL A 493 -15.33 13.40 -14.88
N GLN A 494 -15.58 14.52 -15.58
CA GLN A 494 -16.89 14.83 -16.16
C GLN A 494 -17.34 13.74 -17.15
N ASN A 495 -16.49 13.38 -18.11
CA ASN A 495 -16.77 12.32 -19.10
C ASN A 495 -17.10 10.98 -18.42
N LYS A 496 -16.42 10.65 -17.30
CA LYS A 496 -16.68 9.44 -16.52
C LYS A 496 -17.97 9.52 -15.69
N THR A 497 -18.33 10.69 -15.16
CA THR A 497 -19.64 10.89 -14.52
C THR A 497 -20.79 10.78 -15.51
N GLU A 498 -20.66 11.36 -16.71
CA GLU A 498 -21.63 11.21 -17.80
C GLU A 498 -21.72 9.74 -18.28
N GLN A 499 -20.59 9.01 -18.34
CA GLN A 499 -20.57 7.58 -18.60
C GLN A 499 -21.33 6.77 -17.53
N LEU A 500 -21.20 7.11 -16.24
CA LEU A 500 -21.94 6.48 -15.14
C LEU A 500 -23.45 6.75 -15.23
N GLU A 501 -23.86 7.97 -15.56
CA GLU A 501 -25.28 8.29 -15.76
C GLU A 501 -25.88 7.53 -16.95
N LEU A 502 -25.16 7.48 -18.08
CA LEU A 502 -25.56 6.66 -19.23
C LEU A 502 -25.62 5.18 -18.88
N GLN A 503 -24.67 4.67 -18.08
CA GLN A 503 -24.68 3.27 -17.63
C GLN A 503 -25.89 2.97 -16.73
N ARG A 504 -26.25 3.87 -15.82
CA ARG A 504 -27.48 3.77 -15.00
C ARG A 504 -28.75 3.73 -15.86
N GLN A 505 -28.82 4.55 -16.90
CA GLN A 505 -29.96 4.53 -17.83
C GLN A 505 -30.05 3.20 -18.60
N LYS A 506 -28.91 2.68 -19.09
CA LYS A 506 -28.84 1.35 -19.73
C LYS A 506 -29.26 0.25 -18.77
N ASN A 507 -28.65 0.20 -17.58
CA ASN A 507 -28.98 -0.75 -16.51
C ASN A 507 -30.49 -0.75 -16.20
N ARG A 508 -31.12 0.43 -16.10
CA ARG A 508 -32.57 0.55 -15.87
C ARG A 508 -33.41 -0.05 -17.00
N VAL A 509 -33.03 0.18 -18.26
CA VAL A 509 -33.74 -0.39 -19.43
C VAL A 509 -33.54 -1.91 -19.49
N ASP A 510 -32.33 -2.39 -19.27
CA ASP A 510 -32.02 -3.82 -19.34
C ASP A 510 -32.64 -4.60 -18.18
N LEU A 511 -32.65 -4.06 -16.95
CA LEU A 511 -33.40 -4.63 -15.84
C LEU A 511 -34.91 -4.74 -16.15
N SER A 512 -35.51 -3.69 -16.71
CA SER A 512 -36.93 -3.73 -17.10
C SER A 512 -37.21 -4.76 -18.21
N ARG A 513 -36.27 -5.00 -19.13
CA ARG A 513 -36.35 -6.10 -20.11
C ARG A 513 -36.31 -7.47 -19.44
N TRP A 514 -35.42 -7.67 -18.46
CA TRP A 514 -35.33 -8.91 -17.68
C TRP A 514 -36.57 -9.16 -16.82
N GLU A 515 -37.11 -8.15 -16.16
CA GLU A 515 -38.40 -8.21 -15.45
C GLU A 515 -39.53 -8.63 -16.38
N GLY A 516 -39.59 -8.05 -17.58
CA GLY A 516 -40.54 -8.44 -18.63
C GLY A 516 -40.37 -9.90 -19.07
N LEU A 517 -39.14 -10.38 -19.25
CA LEU A 517 -38.86 -11.78 -19.63
C LEU A 517 -39.25 -12.77 -18.51
N VAL A 518 -38.98 -12.44 -17.24
CA VAL A 518 -39.43 -13.25 -16.10
C VAL A 518 -40.96 -13.28 -16.04
N ALA A 519 -41.64 -12.15 -16.29
CA ALA A 519 -43.09 -12.09 -16.33
C ALA A 519 -43.71 -12.92 -17.48
N THR A 520 -43.10 -12.93 -18.68
CA THR A 520 -43.58 -13.77 -19.78
C THR A 520 -43.34 -15.26 -19.51
N ARG A 521 -42.17 -15.66 -18.99
CA ARG A 521 -41.91 -17.07 -18.60
C ARG A 521 -42.80 -17.53 -17.45
N ARG A 522 -43.11 -16.67 -16.47
CA ARG A 522 -44.07 -16.97 -15.39
C ARG A 522 -45.49 -17.16 -15.94
N SER A 523 -45.87 -16.34 -16.93
CA SER A 523 -47.15 -16.50 -17.62
C SER A 523 -47.20 -17.79 -18.44
N ALA A 524 -46.11 -18.15 -19.13
CA ALA A 524 -46.00 -19.41 -19.88
C ALA A 524 -46.08 -20.65 -18.96
N LEU A 525 -45.43 -20.63 -17.80
CA LEU A 525 -45.61 -21.66 -16.77
C LEU A 525 -47.08 -21.74 -16.33
N ARG A 526 -47.74 -20.61 -16.07
CA ARG A 526 -49.15 -20.64 -15.64
C ARG A 526 -50.08 -21.17 -16.74
N VAL A 527 -49.79 -20.93 -18.01
CA VAL A 527 -50.50 -21.55 -19.13
C VAL A 527 -50.27 -23.06 -19.14
N ALA A 528 -49.03 -23.54 -19.03
CA ALA A 528 -48.73 -24.98 -18.99
C ALA A 528 -49.34 -25.70 -17.77
N GLU A 529 -49.41 -25.03 -16.61
CA GLU A 529 -50.16 -25.50 -15.44
C GLU A 529 -51.66 -25.62 -15.73
N LEU A 530 -52.28 -24.58 -16.29
CA LEU A 530 -53.70 -24.58 -16.64
C LEU A 530 -54.02 -25.61 -17.73
N GLU A 531 -53.16 -25.81 -18.72
CA GLU A 531 -53.30 -26.86 -19.73
C GLU A 531 -53.23 -28.26 -19.11
N HIS A 532 -52.35 -28.47 -18.12
CA HIS A 532 -52.26 -29.72 -17.36
C HIS A 532 -53.48 -29.94 -16.45
N GLU A 533 -53.91 -28.93 -15.70
CA GLU A 533 -55.13 -28.93 -14.89
C GLU A 533 -56.37 -29.23 -15.78
N MET A 534 -56.48 -28.56 -16.94
CA MET A 534 -57.53 -28.81 -17.93
C MET A 534 -57.46 -30.22 -18.51
N LEU A 535 -56.28 -30.76 -18.81
CA LEU A 535 -56.14 -32.13 -19.31
C LEU A 535 -56.67 -33.15 -18.30
N LEU A 536 -56.35 -32.98 -17.01
CA LEU A 536 -56.79 -33.88 -15.94
C LEU A 536 -58.28 -33.75 -15.61
N THR A 537 -58.86 -32.55 -15.75
CA THR A 537 -60.27 -32.27 -15.43
C THR A 537 -61.21 -32.42 -16.63
N ARG A 538 -60.71 -32.32 -17.87
CA ARG A 538 -61.49 -32.61 -19.08
C ARG A 538 -61.80 -34.10 -19.19
N ARG A 539 -62.96 -34.44 -18.66
CA ARG A 539 -64.00 -34.98 -19.52
C ARG A 539 -64.75 -33.79 -20.08
N ASP A 540 -64.70 -33.55 -21.38
CA ASP A 540 -65.47 -32.46 -21.98
C ASP A 540 -66.94 -32.93 -22.04
N GLU A 541 -67.65 -32.80 -20.92
CA GLU A 541 -69.00 -33.37 -20.72
C GLU A 541 -69.99 -32.89 -21.78
N ALA A 542 -69.79 -31.68 -22.31
CA ALA A 542 -70.52 -31.14 -23.44
C ALA A 542 -70.25 -31.92 -24.74
N GLU A 543 -69.01 -32.28 -25.04
CA GLU A 543 -68.65 -33.08 -26.21
C GLU A 543 -69.10 -34.53 -26.06
N ILE A 544 -68.92 -35.15 -24.88
CA ILE A 544 -69.46 -36.48 -24.58
C ILE A 544 -70.99 -36.50 -24.75
N LEU A 545 -71.70 -35.49 -24.23
CA LEU A 545 -73.15 -35.36 -24.40
C LEU A 545 -73.55 -35.13 -25.87
N ASN A 546 -72.76 -34.35 -26.63
CA ASN A 546 -73.01 -34.13 -28.06
C ASN A 546 -72.77 -35.41 -28.88
N LEU A 547 -71.72 -36.17 -28.58
CA LEU A 547 -71.43 -37.47 -29.19
C LEU A 547 -72.52 -38.49 -28.84
N GLN A 548 -72.99 -38.54 -27.59
CA GLN A 548 -74.15 -39.36 -27.18
C GLN A 548 -75.42 -38.97 -27.93
N LYS A 549 -75.78 -37.69 -27.99
CA LYS A 549 -76.93 -37.21 -28.79
C LYS A 549 -76.80 -37.58 -30.26
N ASN A 550 -75.61 -37.43 -30.85
CA ASN A 550 -75.35 -37.82 -32.23
C ASN A 550 -75.49 -39.34 -32.44
N ARG A 551 -74.97 -40.16 -31.53
CA ARG A 551 -75.15 -41.62 -31.52
C ARG A 551 -76.62 -42.01 -31.48
N ASP A 552 -77.40 -41.35 -30.64
CA ASP A 552 -78.82 -41.64 -30.44
C ASP A 552 -79.66 -41.16 -31.66
N LEU A 553 -79.30 -40.03 -32.28
CA LEU A 553 -79.84 -39.58 -33.57
C LEU A 553 -79.51 -40.55 -34.72
N ILE A 554 -78.28 -41.05 -34.79
CA ILE A 554 -77.86 -42.06 -35.78
C ILE A 554 -78.63 -43.36 -35.55
N ALA A 555 -78.82 -43.78 -34.30
CA ALA A 555 -79.61 -44.96 -33.96
C ALA A 555 -81.08 -44.82 -34.41
N ALA A 556 -81.71 -43.67 -34.16
CA ALA A 556 -83.09 -43.40 -34.61
C ALA A 556 -83.24 -43.37 -36.14
N ARG A 557 -82.26 -42.79 -36.85
CA ARG A 557 -82.19 -42.84 -38.33
C ARG A 557 -82.01 -44.26 -38.84
N ARG A 558 -81.18 -45.06 -38.15
CA ARG A 558 -80.95 -46.47 -38.50
C ARG A 558 -82.20 -47.31 -38.27
N THR A 559 -82.93 -47.16 -37.16
CA THR A 559 -84.18 -47.91 -36.93
C THR A 559 -85.24 -47.57 -37.98
N LEU A 560 -85.37 -46.30 -38.35
CA LEU A 560 -86.25 -45.88 -39.45
C LEU A 560 -85.85 -46.57 -40.77
N ASN A 561 -84.56 -46.55 -41.12
CA ASN A 561 -84.07 -47.21 -42.33
C ASN A 561 -84.18 -48.76 -42.28
N GLU A 562 -84.10 -49.37 -41.10
CA GLU A 562 -84.37 -50.80 -40.92
C GLU A 562 -85.85 -51.16 -41.12
N GLU A 563 -86.78 -50.26 -40.80
CA GLU A 563 -88.21 -50.42 -41.12
C GLU A 563 -88.48 -50.18 -42.62
N GLU A 564 -87.88 -49.15 -43.21
CA GLU A 564 -87.94 -48.88 -44.65
C GLU A 564 -87.39 -50.05 -45.47
N THR A 565 -86.20 -50.57 -45.15
CA THR A 565 -85.60 -51.72 -45.86
C THR A 565 -86.48 -52.98 -45.77
N LYS A 566 -87.07 -53.27 -44.60
CA LYS A 566 -88.03 -54.38 -44.43
C LYS A 566 -89.27 -54.16 -45.30
N HIS A 567 -89.89 -52.98 -45.24
CA HIS A 567 -91.09 -52.67 -46.00
C HIS A 567 -90.85 -52.68 -47.53
N VAL A 568 -89.72 -52.13 -47.99
CA VAL A 568 -89.28 -52.22 -49.39
C VAL A 568 -89.03 -53.68 -49.79
N GLY A 569 -88.49 -54.51 -48.90
CA GLY A 569 -88.33 -55.95 -49.10
C GLY A 569 -89.65 -56.70 -49.26
N GLU A 570 -90.65 -56.40 -48.44
CA GLU A 570 -92.01 -56.97 -48.56
C GLU A 570 -92.70 -56.54 -49.85
N LEU A 571 -92.62 -55.25 -50.22
CA LEU A 571 -93.19 -54.74 -51.46
C LEU A 571 -92.48 -55.34 -52.68
N ARG A 572 -91.16 -55.54 -52.64
CA ARG A 572 -90.40 -56.27 -53.67
C ARG A 572 -90.89 -57.72 -53.77
N ALA A 573 -91.09 -58.42 -52.66
CA ALA A 573 -91.60 -59.79 -52.67
C ALA A 573 -93.01 -59.91 -53.29
N ARG A 574 -93.80 -58.83 -53.23
CA ARG A 574 -95.11 -58.70 -53.90
C ARG A 574 -95.02 -58.17 -55.35
N GLY A 575 -93.82 -57.94 -55.87
CA GLY A 575 -93.58 -57.38 -57.22
C GLY A 575 -93.86 -55.89 -57.38
N LEU A 576 -94.10 -55.15 -56.29
CA LEU A 576 -94.51 -53.75 -56.29
C LEU A 576 -93.34 -52.75 -56.22
N LYS A 577 -92.13 -53.22 -55.91
CA LYS A 577 -90.90 -52.41 -55.85
C LYS A 577 -89.71 -53.10 -56.51
N SER A 578 -88.78 -52.29 -57.01
CA SER A 578 -87.58 -52.77 -57.70
C SER A 578 -86.52 -53.31 -56.75
N GLU A 579 -85.62 -54.17 -57.26
CA GLU A 579 -84.44 -54.61 -56.51
C GLU A 579 -83.41 -53.46 -56.32
N LEU A 580 -83.46 -52.43 -57.16
CA LEU A 580 -82.63 -51.23 -57.03
C LEU A 580 -83.00 -50.40 -55.79
N GLU A 581 -84.29 -50.15 -55.56
CA GLU A 581 -84.77 -49.45 -54.35
C GLU A 581 -84.37 -50.17 -53.06
N LEU A 582 -84.37 -51.51 -53.07
CA LEU A 582 -83.95 -52.30 -51.91
C LEU A 582 -82.46 -52.12 -51.61
N ASP A 583 -81.62 -52.06 -52.65
CA ASP A 583 -80.18 -51.82 -52.50
C ASP A 583 -79.85 -50.36 -52.16
N GLU A 584 -80.60 -49.38 -52.66
CA GLU A 584 -80.48 -47.98 -52.24
C GLU A 584 -80.80 -47.83 -50.76
N SER A 585 -81.86 -48.48 -50.29
CA SER A 585 -82.25 -48.50 -48.87
C SER A 585 -81.18 -49.20 -48.00
N ARG A 586 -80.60 -50.32 -48.46
CA ARG A 586 -79.47 -51.00 -47.80
C ARG A 586 -78.19 -50.16 -47.76
N LEU A 587 -77.91 -49.43 -48.83
CA LEU A 587 -76.76 -48.52 -48.92
C LEU A 587 -76.89 -47.36 -47.92
N ALA A 588 -78.09 -46.80 -47.76
CA ALA A 588 -78.37 -45.80 -46.73
C ALA A 588 -78.08 -46.35 -45.33
N GLY A 589 -78.52 -47.58 -45.03
CA GLY A 589 -78.20 -48.26 -43.77
C GLY A 589 -76.69 -48.49 -43.56
N ALA A 590 -75.96 -48.88 -44.60
CA ALA A 590 -74.50 -49.05 -44.54
C ALA A 590 -73.75 -47.73 -44.27
N ARG A 591 -74.24 -46.60 -44.80
CA ARG A 591 -73.69 -45.26 -44.51
C ARG A 591 -73.94 -44.84 -43.06
N LEU A 592 -75.16 -45.08 -42.55
CA LEU A 592 -75.51 -44.82 -41.15
C LEU A 592 -74.67 -45.67 -40.18
N GLU A 593 -74.35 -46.92 -40.52
CA GLU A 593 -73.49 -47.74 -39.67
C GLU A 593 -72.03 -47.27 -39.67
N ARG A 594 -71.51 -46.77 -40.79
CA ARG A 594 -70.22 -46.08 -40.83
C ARG A 594 -70.20 -44.84 -39.92
N GLU A 595 -71.24 -44.00 -40.00
CA GLU A 595 -71.37 -42.82 -39.12
C GLU A 595 -71.43 -43.23 -37.64
N ARG A 596 -72.16 -44.31 -37.32
CA ARG A 596 -72.26 -44.88 -35.98
C ARG A 596 -70.91 -45.35 -35.44
N GLU A 597 -70.15 -46.12 -36.20
CA GLU A 597 -68.87 -46.68 -35.76
C GLU A 597 -67.82 -45.59 -35.54
N ILE A 598 -67.72 -44.60 -36.44
CA ILE A 598 -66.82 -43.45 -36.27
C ILE A 598 -67.23 -42.62 -35.04
N ASN A 599 -68.54 -42.39 -34.84
CA ASN A 599 -69.04 -41.69 -33.66
C ASN A 599 -68.77 -42.46 -32.35
N ALA A 600 -68.98 -43.78 -32.35
CA ALA A 600 -68.75 -44.63 -31.19
C ALA A 600 -67.27 -44.68 -30.80
N HIS A 601 -66.35 -44.78 -31.76
CA HIS A 601 -64.91 -44.73 -31.51
C HIS A 601 -64.48 -43.38 -30.90
N LYS A 602 -65.02 -42.25 -31.42
CA LYS A 602 -64.77 -40.92 -30.84
C LYS A 602 -65.33 -40.81 -29.42
N LEU A 603 -66.53 -41.33 -29.17
CA LEU A 603 -67.14 -41.34 -27.85
C LEU A 603 -66.34 -42.19 -26.84
N ASP A 604 -65.81 -43.34 -27.26
CA ASP A 604 -65.02 -44.22 -26.39
C ASP A 604 -63.69 -43.56 -25.99
N LEU A 605 -63.01 -42.89 -26.94
CA LEU A 605 -61.82 -42.08 -26.66
C LEU A 605 -62.10 -40.99 -25.62
N GLU A 606 -63.12 -40.15 -25.82
CA GLU A 606 -63.47 -39.06 -24.89
C GLU A 606 -63.93 -39.56 -23.51
N VAL A 607 -64.62 -40.72 -23.45
CA VAL A 607 -65.02 -41.34 -22.18
C VAL A 607 -63.83 -41.96 -21.43
N SER A 608 -62.87 -42.53 -22.15
CA SER A 608 -61.64 -43.12 -21.59
C SER A 608 -60.72 -42.07 -20.94
N GLY A 609 -60.79 -40.81 -21.39
CA GLY A 609 -60.03 -39.68 -20.86
C GLY A 609 -58.59 -39.60 -21.41
N PRO A 610 -57.75 -38.73 -20.84
CA PRO A 610 -56.40 -38.51 -21.34
C PRO A 610 -55.53 -39.77 -21.19
N THR A 611 -54.87 -40.17 -22.27
CA THR A 611 -53.92 -41.29 -22.28
C THR A 611 -52.75 -41.00 -21.34
N ARG A 612 -52.22 -42.01 -20.65
CA ARG A 612 -51.01 -41.89 -19.78
C ARG A 612 -49.86 -41.11 -20.42
N ARG A 613 -49.61 -41.30 -21.72
CA ARG A 613 -48.60 -40.56 -22.51
C ARG A 613 -48.94 -39.08 -22.72
N GLN A 614 -50.21 -38.72 -22.89
CA GLN A 614 -50.65 -37.31 -22.97
C GLN A 614 -50.45 -36.61 -21.62
N VAL A 615 -50.83 -37.27 -20.52
CA VAL A 615 -50.56 -36.77 -19.16
C VAL A 615 -49.05 -36.57 -18.95
N ARG A 616 -48.24 -37.57 -19.34
CA ARG A 616 -46.78 -37.50 -19.23
C ARG A 616 -46.14 -36.37 -20.05
N LEU A 617 -46.58 -36.16 -21.29
CA LEU A 617 -46.11 -35.06 -22.12
C LEU A 617 -46.50 -33.69 -21.53
N SER A 618 -47.68 -33.59 -20.92
CA SER A 618 -48.14 -32.39 -20.22
C SER A 618 -47.37 -32.13 -18.91
N GLU A 619 -47.05 -33.17 -18.13
CA GLU A 619 -46.15 -33.07 -16.97
C GLU A 619 -44.77 -32.52 -17.38
N LEU A 620 -44.21 -33.05 -18.47
CA LEU A 620 -42.91 -32.63 -19.01
C LEU A 620 -42.94 -31.20 -19.55
N ALA A 621 -44.01 -30.79 -20.23
CA ALA A 621 -44.19 -29.41 -20.70
C ALA A 621 -44.28 -28.41 -19.52
N ARG A 622 -45.02 -28.75 -18.45
CA ARG A 622 -45.07 -27.95 -17.22
C ARG A 622 -43.69 -27.88 -16.55
N HIS A 623 -42.94 -28.98 -16.51
CA HIS A 623 -41.59 -29.01 -15.94
C HIS A 623 -40.60 -28.19 -16.78
N GLN A 624 -40.69 -28.26 -18.12
CA GLN A 624 -39.89 -27.43 -19.04
C GLN A 624 -40.15 -25.94 -18.79
N ALA A 625 -41.42 -25.51 -18.76
CA ALA A 625 -41.78 -24.11 -18.49
C ALA A 625 -41.31 -23.63 -17.09
N ALA A 626 -41.30 -24.51 -16.09
CA ALA A 626 -40.78 -24.20 -14.76
C ALA A 626 -39.25 -24.00 -14.76
N LEU A 627 -38.51 -24.81 -15.52
CA LEU A 627 -37.07 -24.66 -15.70
C LEU A 627 -36.72 -23.42 -16.54
N GLU A 628 -37.50 -23.09 -17.56
CA GLU A 628 -37.32 -21.85 -18.34
C GLU A 628 -37.56 -20.60 -17.48
N LEU A 629 -38.56 -20.60 -16.60
CA LEU A 629 -38.74 -19.54 -15.60
C LEU A 629 -37.54 -19.47 -14.65
N ARG A 630 -37.10 -20.61 -14.10
CA ARG A 630 -35.93 -20.68 -13.21
C ARG A 630 -34.66 -20.17 -13.91
N GLN A 631 -34.47 -20.46 -15.20
CA GLN A 631 -33.36 -19.92 -15.99
C GLN A 631 -33.48 -18.40 -16.11
N ALA A 632 -34.64 -17.88 -16.52
CA ALA A 632 -34.86 -16.45 -16.68
C ALA A 632 -34.70 -15.67 -15.36
N GLU A 633 -35.15 -16.22 -14.23
CA GLU A 633 -34.95 -15.63 -12.90
C GLU A 633 -33.46 -15.59 -12.50
N ARG A 634 -32.66 -16.61 -12.87
CA ARG A 634 -31.22 -16.64 -12.59
C ARG A 634 -30.41 -15.74 -13.53
N GLU A 635 -30.74 -15.70 -14.81
CA GLU A 635 -30.11 -14.79 -15.78
C GLU A 635 -30.47 -13.32 -15.45
N ALA A 636 -31.70 -13.03 -15.02
CA ALA A 636 -32.09 -11.71 -14.51
C ALA A 636 -31.35 -11.33 -13.21
N ALA A 637 -31.21 -12.26 -12.25
CA ALA A 637 -30.45 -12.03 -11.03
C ALA A 637 -28.96 -11.74 -11.34
N GLN A 638 -28.36 -12.53 -12.24
CA GLN A 638 -26.99 -12.32 -12.72
C GLN A 638 -26.83 -10.95 -13.39
N ALA A 639 -27.75 -10.56 -14.27
CA ALA A 639 -27.74 -9.25 -14.93
C ALA A 639 -27.84 -8.10 -13.92
N SER A 640 -28.67 -8.24 -12.88
CA SER A 640 -28.80 -7.24 -11.81
C SER A 640 -27.53 -7.13 -10.96
N PHE A 641 -26.82 -8.23 -10.75
CA PHE A 641 -25.55 -8.28 -10.05
C PHE A 641 -24.43 -7.62 -10.87
N THR A 642 -24.32 -7.95 -12.17
CA THR A 642 -23.32 -7.32 -13.05
C THR A 642 -23.58 -5.83 -13.22
N ALA A 643 -24.84 -5.40 -13.38
CA ALA A 643 -25.22 -4.00 -13.50
C ALA A 643 -24.74 -3.16 -12.30
N ARG A 644 -24.95 -3.67 -11.08
CA ARG A 644 -24.47 -3.02 -9.84
C ARG A 644 -22.95 -2.93 -9.78
N LEU A 645 -22.25 -4.00 -10.16
CA LEU A 645 -20.78 -4.00 -10.15
C LEU A 645 -20.18 -3.11 -11.24
N ASP A 646 -20.79 -3.02 -12.41
CA ASP A 646 -20.36 -2.10 -13.47
C ASP A 646 -20.50 -0.64 -12.99
N GLU A 647 -21.56 -0.31 -12.25
CA GLU A 647 -21.67 1.00 -11.55
C GLU A 647 -20.61 1.18 -10.46
N GLU A 648 -20.38 0.19 -9.58
CA GLU A 648 -19.31 0.25 -8.56
C GLU A 648 -17.93 0.47 -9.20
N THR A 649 -17.62 -0.19 -10.32
CA THR A 649 -16.34 0.02 -11.03
C THR A 649 -16.19 1.43 -11.58
N LEU A 650 -17.24 2.00 -12.19
CA LEU A 650 -17.21 3.37 -12.69
C LEU A 650 -17.09 4.39 -11.55
N VAL A 651 -17.74 4.16 -10.40
CA VAL A 651 -17.58 5.00 -9.20
C VAL A 651 -16.16 4.92 -8.64
N ALA A 652 -15.53 3.74 -8.62
CA ALA A 652 -14.14 3.59 -8.20
C ALA A 652 -13.14 4.26 -9.17
N GLU A 653 -13.39 4.21 -10.48
CA GLU A 653 -12.63 4.96 -11.49
C GLU A 653 -12.77 6.48 -11.32
N ILE A 654 -13.98 6.98 -11.12
CA ILE A 654 -14.23 8.40 -10.81
C ILE A 654 -13.49 8.79 -9.53
N ARG A 655 -13.55 7.96 -8.48
CA ARG A 655 -12.84 8.21 -7.22
C ARG A 655 -11.33 8.33 -7.43
N LYS A 656 -10.71 7.43 -8.21
CA LYS A 656 -9.30 7.51 -8.59
C LYS A 656 -8.98 8.85 -9.28
N LEU A 657 -9.75 9.22 -10.31
CA LEU A 657 -9.54 10.49 -11.03
C LEU A 657 -9.75 11.71 -10.11
N THR A 658 -10.71 11.69 -9.18
CA THR A 658 -10.90 12.79 -8.23
C THR A 658 -9.74 12.93 -7.23
N LEU A 659 -9.04 11.84 -6.88
CA LEU A 659 -7.82 11.92 -6.07
C LEU A 659 -6.67 12.59 -6.86
N GLU A 660 -6.53 12.29 -8.16
CA GLU A 660 -5.54 12.96 -9.01
C GLU A 660 -5.86 14.45 -9.24
N VAL A 661 -7.15 14.79 -9.39
CA VAL A 661 -7.61 16.20 -9.45
C VAL A 661 -7.27 16.92 -8.14
N ALA A 662 -7.57 16.31 -6.99
CA ALA A 662 -7.25 16.88 -5.68
C ALA A 662 -5.74 17.10 -5.49
N GLU A 663 -4.91 16.15 -5.91
CA GLU A 663 -3.44 16.28 -5.92
C GLU A 663 -2.97 17.44 -6.80
N LYS A 664 -3.50 17.59 -8.04
CA LYS A 664 -3.12 18.72 -8.90
C LYS A 664 -3.63 20.06 -8.37
N GLU A 665 -4.82 20.10 -7.76
CA GLU A 665 -5.31 21.29 -7.07
C GLU A 665 -4.45 21.66 -5.87
N GLN A 666 -3.98 20.68 -5.10
CA GLN A 666 -3.05 20.89 -4.00
C GLN A 666 -1.71 21.44 -4.52
N ARG A 667 -1.10 20.80 -5.53
CA ARG A 667 0.13 21.33 -6.17
C ARG A 667 -0.07 22.74 -6.73
N LEU A 668 -1.25 23.06 -7.27
CA LEU A 668 -1.56 24.41 -7.74
C LEU A 668 -1.63 25.41 -6.58
N ARG A 669 -2.17 25.03 -5.40
CA ARG A 669 -2.13 25.88 -4.20
C ARG A 669 -0.71 26.04 -3.66
N GLU A 670 0.08 24.97 -3.64
CA GLU A 670 1.48 24.94 -3.23
C GLU A 670 2.42 25.71 -4.19
N SER A 671 1.98 26.01 -5.41
CA SER A 671 2.76 26.78 -6.39
C SER A 671 3.07 28.21 -5.92
N ALA A 672 2.22 28.80 -5.08
CA ALA A 672 2.47 30.05 -4.39
C ALA A 672 3.10 29.74 -3.03
N ILE A 673 4.39 30.01 -2.90
CA ILE A 673 5.18 29.65 -1.73
C ILE A 673 5.12 30.82 -0.72
N PRO A 674 4.46 30.64 0.44
CA PRO A 674 4.37 31.67 1.46
C PRO A 674 5.62 31.70 2.35
N ALA A 675 5.85 32.84 3.00
CA ALA A 675 6.81 32.98 4.09
C ALA A 675 6.40 32.12 5.30
N PRO A 676 7.22 31.15 5.76
CA PRO A 676 6.93 30.35 6.96
C PRO A 676 6.89 31.14 8.28
N GLN A 677 7.59 32.28 8.34
CA GLN A 677 7.69 33.17 9.49
C GLN A 677 7.84 34.63 9.03
N ASP A 678 7.66 35.57 9.97
CA ASP A 678 8.04 36.97 9.76
C ASP A 678 9.58 37.08 9.74
N GLY A 679 10.13 38.03 8.98
CA GLY A 679 11.58 38.26 8.95
C GLY A 679 12.09 38.89 7.66
N VAL A 680 13.40 38.79 7.42
CA VAL A 680 14.05 39.28 6.19
C VAL A 680 14.42 38.11 5.27
N VAL A 681 14.13 38.27 3.98
CA VAL A 681 14.50 37.33 2.91
C VAL A 681 16.00 37.33 2.70
N ILE A 682 16.61 36.14 2.71
CA ILE A 682 18.02 35.91 2.37
C ILE A 682 18.10 34.86 1.26
N LEU A 683 18.74 35.21 0.16
CA LEU A 683 19.02 34.32 -0.98
C LEU A 683 20.46 33.76 -0.91
N PRO A 684 20.65 32.49 -0.49
CA PRO A 684 21.97 31.85 -0.52
C PRO A 684 22.42 31.60 -1.96
N GLU A 685 23.73 31.36 -2.14
CA GLU A 685 24.27 30.87 -3.40
C GLU A 685 24.01 29.36 -3.51
N VAL A 686 23.36 28.94 -4.58
CA VAL A 686 22.95 27.55 -4.80
C VAL A 686 23.48 27.05 -6.14
N TRP A 687 23.71 25.74 -6.26
CA TRP A 687 24.35 25.16 -7.44
C TRP A 687 23.38 25.10 -8.61
N LYS A 688 23.70 25.84 -9.69
CA LYS A 688 22.87 25.92 -10.89
C LYS A 688 23.73 25.82 -12.15
N GLU A 689 23.36 24.88 -13.03
CA GLU A 689 23.96 24.69 -14.36
C GLU A 689 25.52 24.58 -14.43
N GLY A 690 26.19 24.31 -13.31
CA GLY A 690 27.65 24.21 -13.21
C GLY A 690 28.34 25.39 -12.52
N GLU A 691 27.59 26.43 -12.14
CA GLU A 691 28.09 27.61 -11.43
C GLU A 691 27.39 27.79 -10.07
N MET A 692 28.05 28.53 -9.17
CA MET A 692 27.46 28.99 -7.90
C MET A 692 26.81 30.36 -8.11
N GLY A 693 25.58 30.55 -7.61
CA GLY A 693 25.00 31.88 -7.57
C GLY A 693 23.59 31.93 -6.99
N LYS A 694 23.14 33.14 -6.67
CA LYS A 694 21.78 33.41 -6.19
C LYS A 694 20.73 33.11 -7.26
N MET A 695 19.56 32.65 -6.83
CA MET A 695 18.42 32.38 -7.73
C MET A 695 17.83 33.68 -8.30
N LYS A 696 17.31 33.58 -9.53
CA LYS A 696 16.67 34.67 -10.28
C LYS A 696 15.32 34.24 -10.83
N LEU A 697 14.51 35.21 -11.25
CA LEU A 697 13.28 34.96 -12.03
C LEU A 697 13.62 34.14 -13.29
N GLY A 698 12.87 33.07 -13.53
CA GLY A 698 13.09 32.13 -14.63
C GLY A 698 14.01 30.94 -14.31
N ASP A 699 14.82 31.01 -13.24
CA ASP A 699 15.68 29.88 -12.83
C ASP A 699 14.84 28.66 -12.43
N GLN A 700 15.37 27.46 -12.66
CA GLN A 700 14.70 26.20 -12.33
C GLN A 700 15.03 25.76 -10.90
N VAL A 701 14.00 25.66 -10.04
CA VAL A 701 14.13 25.15 -8.68
C VAL A 701 13.82 23.65 -8.63
N SER A 702 14.53 22.95 -7.74
CA SER A 702 14.38 21.51 -7.52
C SER A 702 13.57 21.21 -6.26
N ARG A 703 12.79 20.11 -6.33
CA ARG A 703 11.91 19.68 -5.24
C ARG A 703 12.67 19.45 -3.93
N GLN A 704 12.16 20.03 -2.84
CA GLN A 704 12.72 19.94 -1.49
C GLN A 704 14.20 20.39 -1.39
N ILE A 705 14.69 21.24 -2.28
CA ILE A 705 15.96 21.95 -2.09
C ILE A 705 15.62 23.38 -1.66
N PRO A 706 16.06 23.84 -0.47
CA PRO A 706 15.86 25.23 -0.06
C PRO A 706 16.68 26.16 -0.95
N PHE A 707 16.04 27.22 -1.43
CA PHE A 707 16.66 28.21 -2.32
C PHE A 707 16.58 29.65 -1.76
N MET A 708 15.88 29.80 -0.65
CA MET A 708 15.67 31.03 0.10
C MET A 708 15.52 30.64 1.58
N HIS A 709 15.91 31.52 2.50
CA HIS A 709 15.53 31.41 3.89
C HIS A 709 15.09 32.77 4.43
N ILE A 710 14.21 32.76 5.43
CA ILE A 710 13.71 33.97 6.09
C ILE A 710 14.29 33.99 7.50
N ALA A 711 15.07 35.02 7.81
CA ALA A 711 15.69 35.21 9.12
C ALA A 711 14.79 36.09 10.01
N ASP A 712 14.41 35.58 11.19
CA ASP A 712 13.76 36.40 12.22
C ASP A 712 14.75 37.44 12.76
N LEU A 713 14.37 38.72 12.74
CA LEU A 713 15.16 39.83 13.28
C LEU A 713 14.78 40.19 14.72
N ASP A 714 13.61 39.75 15.20
CA ASP A 714 13.16 39.99 16.58
C ASP A 714 13.82 39.00 17.56
N GLN A 715 14.29 37.85 17.06
CA GLN A 715 15.02 36.83 17.80
C GLN A 715 16.43 36.57 17.24
N LEU A 716 17.26 37.62 17.28
CA LEU A 716 18.70 37.47 17.07
C LEU A 716 19.37 36.88 18.32
N GLU A 717 20.20 35.88 18.09
CA GLU A 717 21.14 35.32 19.06
C GLU A 717 22.58 35.56 18.59
N ILE A 718 23.54 35.48 19.50
CA ILE A 718 24.96 35.52 19.15
C ILE A 718 25.57 34.21 19.59
N ASN A 719 26.13 33.45 18.65
CA ASN A 719 26.92 32.28 18.99
C ASN A 719 28.36 32.69 19.30
N VAL A 720 28.93 32.14 20.37
CA VAL A 720 30.30 32.37 20.80
C VAL A 720 30.95 31.04 21.14
N GLU A 721 32.04 30.70 20.44
CA GLU A 721 32.89 29.56 20.79
C GLU A 721 33.71 29.90 22.04
N VAL A 722 33.37 29.31 23.20
CA VAL A 722 34.07 29.53 24.47
C VAL A 722 34.99 28.34 24.80
N PRO A 723 36.27 28.57 25.17
CA PRO A 723 37.14 27.50 25.66
C PRO A 723 36.56 26.79 26.89
N GLU A 724 36.55 25.46 26.86
CA GLU A 724 36.02 24.59 27.93
C GLU A 724 36.43 25.02 29.35
N THR A 725 37.69 25.43 29.52
CA THR A 725 38.27 25.86 30.80
C THR A 725 37.56 27.07 31.43
N GLU A 726 36.88 27.89 30.62
CA GLU A 726 36.17 29.09 31.07
C GLU A 726 34.66 28.89 31.20
N VAL A 727 34.12 27.81 30.60
CA VAL A 727 32.67 27.51 30.56
C VAL A 727 32.10 27.33 31.96
N GLY A 728 32.88 26.80 32.91
CA GLY A 728 32.47 26.64 34.31
C GLY A 728 32.11 27.94 35.05
N PHE A 729 32.49 29.11 34.50
CA PHE A 729 32.11 30.43 35.04
C PHE A 729 30.86 31.01 34.37
N LEU A 730 30.37 30.38 33.30
CA LEU A 730 29.23 30.86 32.53
C LEU A 730 27.96 30.14 33.00
N ALA A 731 26.91 30.92 33.23
CA ALA A 731 25.62 30.42 33.67
C ALA A 731 24.50 31.21 32.96
N PRO A 732 23.41 30.56 32.54
CA PRO A 732 22.26 31.24 31.94
C PRO A 732 21.77 32.42 32.79
N GLY A 733 21.41 33.51 32.13
CA GLY A 733 20.96 34.76 32.74
C GLY A 733 22.08 35.73 33.17
N ARG A 734 23.37 35.36 33.13
CA ARG A 734 24.46 36.30 33.42
C ARG A 734 24.55 37.41 32.35
N PRO A 735 24.78 38.69 32.74
CA PRO A 735 24.92 39.79 31.80
C PRO A 735 26.31 39.82 31.14
N VAL A 736 26.34 40.12 29.85
CA VAL A 736 27.54 40.28 29.02
C VAL A 736 27.55 41.63 28.30
N ARG A 737 28.73 42.12 27.89
CA ARG A 737 28.88 43.36 27.12
C ARG A 737 29.24 43.02 25.68
N ILE A 738 28.44 43.49 24.72
CA ILE A 738 28.58 43.16 23.30
C ILE A 738 28.93 44.43 22.52
N THR A 739 29.90 44.34 21.61
CA THR A 739 30.33 45.44 20.74
C THR A 739 30.26 44.96 19.29
N ALA A 740 29.35 45.52 18.49
CA ALA A 740 29.22 45.15 17.08
C ALA A 740 30.34 45.80 16.24
N LYS A 741 31.03 45.03 15.38
CA LYS A 741 32.10 45.58 14.52
C LYS A 741 31.59 46.64 13.55
N SER A 742 30.30 46.57 13.18
CA SER A 742 29.60 47.55 12.35
C SER A 742 29.39 48.92 13.02
N ALA A 743 29.51 49.00 14.35
CA ALA A 743 29.26 50.22 15.13
C ALA A 743 30.31 50.40 16.26
N PRO A 744 31.59 50.60 15.90
CA PRO A 744 32.69 50.64 16.86
C PRO A 744 32.48 51.71 17.94
N GLY A 745 32.67 51.33 19.20
CA GLY A 745 32.52 52.20 20.37
C GLY A 745 31.14 52.19 21.03
N ARG A 746 30.12 51.55 20.45
CA ARG A 746 28.81 51.33 21.10
C ARG A 746 28.79 49.98 21.81
N VAL A 747 28.65 50.00 23.14
CA VAL A 747 28.51 48.79 23.96
C VAL A 747 27.03 48.53 24.24
N PHE A 748 26.58 47.33 23.93
CA PHE A 748 25.21 46.85 24.13
C PHE A 748 25.19 45.81 25.25
N PRO A 749 24.15 45.80 26.12
CA PRO A 749 23.94 44.72 27.07
C PRO A 749 23.39 43.48 26.35
N GLY A 750 23.86 42.30 26.74
CA GLY A 750 23.26 41.02 26.39
C GLY A 750 23.25 40.08 27.60
N TRP A 751 22.68 38.90 27.43
CA TRP A 751 22.58 37.88 28.48
C TRP A 751 22.91 36.50 27.92
N ILE A 752 23.52 35.64 28.74
CA ILE A 752 23.72 34.23 28.38
C ILE A 752 22.34 33.56 28.34
N ALA A 753 21.95 33.03 27.18
CA ALA A 753 20.68 32.35 26.99
C ALA A 753 20.82 30.86 27.32
N ASP A 754 21.83 30.22 26.74
CA ASP A 754 22.12 28.80 26.92
C ASP A 754 23.63 28.51 26.77
N VAL A 755 24.08 27.38 27.33
CA VAL A 755 25.47 26.92 27.31
C VAL A 755 25.48 25.47 26.83
N GLY A 756 26.21 25.20 25.74
CA GLY A 756 26.28 23.88 25.12
C GLY A 756 26.66 22.78 26.12
N THR A 757 25.89 21.69 26.13
CA THR A 757 26.09 20.56 27.07
C THR A 757 27.20 19.60 26.62
N VAL A 758 27.71 19.78 25.39
CA VAL A 758 28.76 18.99 24.76
C VAL A 758 29.78 19.97 24.18
N ALA A 759 31.06 19.75 24.45
CA ALA A 759 32.14 20.46 23.78
C ALA A 759 32.46 19.83 22.42
N GLU A 760 32.64 20.68 21.41
CA GLU A 760 33.13 20.28 20.09
C GLU A 760 34.65 20.32 20.07
N ASN A 761 35.26 19.21 19.65
CA ASN A 761 36.69 18.95 19.70
C ASN A 761 37.24 18.66 18.31
N ASP A 762 37.65 19.71 17.59
CA ASP A 762 38.34 19.54 16.32
C ASP A 762 39.86 19.40 16.53
N LEU A 763 40.25 18.23 17.06
CA LEU A 763 41.61 17.88 17.46
C LEU A 763 42.60 17.79 16.27
N LEU A 764 42.10 17.92 15.04
CA LEU A 764 42.88 18.05 13.81
C LEU A 764 43.40 19.49 13.59
N GLU A 765 42.67 20.50 14.05
CA GLU A 765 43.02 21.92 13.83
C GLU A 765 43.33 22.69 15.12
N ARG A 766 42.81 22.26 16.28
CA ARG A 766 42.87 23.02 17.55
C ARG A 766 43.22 22.13 18.74
N GLN A 767 44.04 22.66 19.66
CA GLN A 767 44.42 21.96 20.91
C GLN A 767 43.41 22.15 22.07
N ASN A 768 42.36 22.96 21.88
CA ASN A 768 41.41 23.31 22.94
C ASN A 768 39.99 22.90 22.53
N ALA A 769 39.29 22.25 23.46
CA ALA A 769 37.85 22.01 23.38
C ALA A 769 37.07 23.34 23.43
N LEU A 770 36.02 23.45 22.61
CA LEU A 770 35.18 24.63 22.52
C LEU A 770 33.73 24.27 22.79
N VAL A 771 33.03 25.14 23.51
CA VAL A 771 31.60 25.00 23.79
C VAL A 771 30.88 26.20 23.19
N ASP A 772 29.86 25.94 22.37
CA ASP A 772 28.95 26.97 21.90
C ASP A 772 28.20 27.59 23.08
N VAL A 773 28.28 28.91 23.21
CA VAL A 773 27.51 29.70 24.17
C VAL A 773 26.61 30.66 23.41
N PHE A 774 25.30 30.47 23.58
CA PHE A 774 24.27 31.26 22.92
C PHE A 774 23.89 32.45 23.79
N LEU A 775 23.94 33.66 23.21
CA LEU A 775 23.62 34.91 23.89
C LEU A 775 22.34 35.51 23.35
N ALA A 776 21.42 35.90 24.23
CA ALA A 776 20.24 36.68 23.88
C ALA A 776 20.51 38.18 23.98
N LEU A 777 20.01 38.94 23.00
CA LEU A 777 19.92 40.40 23.04
C LEU A 777 18.65 40.89 23.79
N THR A 778 17.75 39.98 24.16
CA THR A 778 16.53 40.23 24.93
C THR A 778 16.82 40.21 26.43
N ASN A 779 16.34 41.21 27.18
CA ASN A 779 16.47 41.22 28.64
C ASN A 779 15.53 40.15 29.26
N PRO A 780 16.06 39.11 29.96
CA PRO A 780 15.23 38.05 30.53
C PRO A 780 14.31 38.52 31.67
N ALA A 781 14.57 39.68 32.27
CA ALA A 781 13.77 40.22 33.37
C ALA A 781 12.64 41.17 32.92
N SER A 782 12.66 41.67 31.68
CA SER A 782 11.62 42.60 31.17
C SER A 782 10.98 42.17 29.86
N GLY A 783 11.54 41.20 29.13
CA GLY A 783 11.03 40.73 27.84
C GLY A 783 11.12 41.75 26.70
N VAL A 784 11.65 42.95 26.95
CA VAL A 784 11.77 44.01 25.93
C VAL A 784 13.04 43.80 25.11
N THR A 785 12.87 43.39 23.86
CA THR A 785 13.93 43.43 22.85
C THR A 785 14.17 44.89 22.42
N LYS A 786 15.43 45.30 22.38
CA LYS A 786 15.82 46.58 21.75
C LYS A 786 16.99 46.35 20.80
N VAL A 787 16.70 45.60 19.73
CA VAL A 787 17.64 45.33 18.64
C VAL A 787 17.97 46.65 17.95
N ASP A 788 19.26 46.92 17.79
CA ASP A 788 19.78 48.11 17.10
C ASP A 788 20.15 47.72 15.66
N GLU A 789 20.02 48.63 14.68
CA GLU A 789 20.26 48.33 13.25
C GLU A 789 21.68 47.81 12.93
N ALA A 790 22.61 47.97 13.87
CA ALA A 790 23.97 47.43 13.83
C ALA A 790 24.04 45.90 13.93
N PHE A 791 23.02 45.24 14.51
CA PHE A 791 22.94 43.78 14.61
C PHE A 791 22.15 43.22 13.44
N ARG A 792 22.87 42.70 12.44
CA ARG A 792 22.30 41.99 11.29
C ARG A 792 22.78 40.53 11.30
N PRO A 793 22.00 39.56 10.81
CA PRO A 793 22.47 38.18 10.63
C PRO A 793 23.80 38.13 9.86
N GLY A 794 24.75 37.31 10.33
CA GLY A 794 26.11 37.21 9.80
C GLY A 794 27.08 38.33 10.25
N ALA A 795 26.64 39.29 11.07
CA ALA A 795 27.54 40.32 11.60
C ALA A 795 28.43 39.76 12.72
N SER A 796 29.74 39.99 12.62
CA SER A 796 30.67 39.66 13.71
C SER A 796 30.62 40.71 14.83
N CYS A 797 30.59 40.24 16.07
CA CYS A 797 30.65 41.04 17.29
C CYS A 797 31.85 40.63 18.16
N GLU A 798 32.25 41.51 19.07
CA GLU A 798 33.16 41.19 20.17
C GLU A 798 32.36 41.20 21.47
N ILE A 799 32.47 40.11 22.24
CA ILE A 799 31.73 39.91 23.48
C ILE A 799 32.72 39.89 24.63
N ALA A 800 32.58 40.83 25.55
CA ALA A 800 33.28 40.86 26.83
C ALA A 800 32.38 40.25 27.93
N MET A 801 32.69 39.01 28.31
CA MET A 801 32.02 38.25 29.36
C MET A 801 32.77 38.43 30.70
N PRO A 802 32.16 39.03 31.74
CA PRO A 802 32.78 39.06 33.06
C PRO A 802 32.71 37.65 33.70
N LEU A 803 33.84 36.96 33.80
CA LEU A 803 33.89 35.60 34.38
C LEU A 803 33.67 35.65 35.89
N TYR A 804 34.42 36.52 36.57
CA TYR A 804 34.29 36.78 38.00
C TYR A 804 34.86 38.16 38.36
N ASP A 805 34.35 38.73 39.46
CA ASP A 805 34.87 39.93 40.10
C ASP A 805 34.88 39.68 41.62
N LEU A 806 36.06 39.30 42.14
CA LEU A 806 36.28 38.91 43.52
C LEU A 806 37.09 40.02 44.23
N PRO A 807 36.49 40.80 45.15
CA PRO A 807 37.16 41.96 45.75
C PRO A 807 38.35 41.58 46.67
N ALA A 808 38.38 40.35 47.19
CA ALA A 808 39.50 39.81 47.95
C ALA A 808 39.60 38.29 47.73
N ALA A 809 40.51 37.87 46.85
CA ALA A 809 40.79 36.47 46.56
C ALA A 809 42.29 36.16 46.71
N VAL A 810 42.60 34.95 47.18
CA VAL A 810 43.97 34.43 47.29
C VAL A 810 44.22 33.54 46.08
N ALA A 811 45.29 33.82 45.33
CA ALA A 811 45.66 33.08 44.13
C ALA A 811 47.05 32.44 44.28
N VAL A 812 47.15 31.16 43.92
CA VAL A 812 48.36 30.34 43.96
C VAL A 812 48.89 30.16 42.52
N PRO A 813 50.15 30.49 42.21
CA PRO A 813 50.70 30.29 40.86
C PRO A 813 50.62 28.83 40.42
N PHE A 814 50.34 28.56 39.13
CA PHE A 814 50.20 27.19 38.60
C PHE A 814 51.37 26.29 38.97
N ALA A 815 52.60 26.79 38.85
CA ALA A 815 53.82 26.07 39.17
C ALA A 815 53.92 25.64 40.66
N ALA A 816 53.27 26.34 41.60
CA ALA A 816 53.32 25.98 43.02
C ALA A 816 52.41 24.79 43.38
N VAL A 817 51.45 24.45 42.51
CA VAL A 817 50.44 23.42 42.78
C VAL A 817 50.91 22.08 42.24
N TRP A 818 51.09 21.15 43.15
CA TRP A 818 51.43 19.77 42.86
C TRP A 818 50.16 18.90 42.80
N PRO A 819 49.92 18.14 41.71
CA PRO A 819 48.84 17.17 41.69
C PRO A 819 49.19 15.97 42.58
N THR A 820 48.32 15.62 43.52
CA THR A 820 48.40 14.36 44.29
C THR A 820 47.13 13.54 44.08
N PRO A 821 47.14 12.21 44.35
CA PRO A 821 45.95 11.37 44.23
C PRO A 821 44.76 11.84 45.08
N ASP A 822 45.03 12.48 46.22
CA ASP A 822 44.02 13.02 47.15
C ASP A 822 43.60 14.47 46.80
N GLY A 823 44.16 15.05 45.73
CA GLY A 823 43.87 16.39 45.24
C GLY A 823 45.12 17.29 45.09
N PRO A 824 44.93 18.55 44.64
CA PRO A 824 46.02 19.52 44.50
C PRO A 824 46.56 19.97 45.87
N ALA A 825 47.88 19.98 46.01
CA ALA A 825 48.59 20.43 47.20
C ALA A 825 49.66 21.48 46.86
N VAL A 826 50.05 22.30 47.84
CA VAL A 826 51.29 23.09 47.81
C VAL A 826 52.23 22.56 48.88
N PHE A 827 53.53 22.80 48.71
CA PHE A 827 54.45 22.71 49.84
C PHE A 827 54.39 24.01 50.65
N ASP A 828 54.18 23.90 51.96
CA ASP A 828 54.32 25.03 52.89
C ASP A 828 55.79 25.47 53.05
N GLY A 829 56.03 26.57 53.76
CA GLY A 829 57.37 27.08 54.02
C GLY A 829 58.33 26.09 54.72
N ASP A 830 57.80 25.06 55.37
CA ASP A 830 58.55 23.98 56.03
C ASP A 830 58.76 22.74 55.14
N GLY A 831 58.32 22.79 53.87
CA GLY A 831 58.47 21.73 52.89
C GLY A 831 57.49 20.57 53.04
N ARG A 832 56.37 20.77 53.74
CA ARG A 832 55.32 19.75 53.92
C ARG A 832 54.18 19.96 52.93
N PRO A 833 53.60 18.89 52.36
CA PRO A 833 52.44 19.02 51.49
C PRO A 833 51.21 19.43 52.31
N ALA A 834 50.58 20.53 51.90
CA ALA A 834 49.33 21.05 52.44
C ALA A 834 48.27 21.08 51.34
N ALA A 835 47.16 20.37 51.56
CA ALA A 835 46.05 20.30 50.61
C ALA A 835 45.42 21.68 50.38
N LEU A 836 45.17 22.02 49.12
CA LEU A 836 44.59 23.31 48.74
C LEU A 836 43.07 23.22 48.62
N PRO A 837 42.30 24.05 49.35
CA PRO A 837 40.89 24.23 49.07
C PRO A 837 40.72 25.11 47.82
N LEU A 838 40.87 24.51 46.63
CA LEU A 838 40.68 25.22 45.37
C LEU A 838 39.20 25.59 45.17
N ALA A 839 38.95 26.84 44.80
CA ALA A 839 37.68 27.26 44.22
C ALA A 839 37.63 26.93 42.72
N PHE A 840 38.65 27.38 41.98
CA PHE A 840 38.76 27.19 40.53
C PHE A 840 40.19 27.49 40.02
N ALA A 841 40.46 27.13 38.75
CA ALA A 841 41.66 27.54 38.03
C ALA A 841 41.37 28.74 37.13
N ASP A 842 42.28 29.71 37.04
CA ASP A 842 42.07 30.98 36.33
C ASP A 842 42.70 31.01 34.92
N GLY A 843 43.13 29.87 34.37
CA GLY A 843 43.79 29.74 33.04
C GLY A 843 45.13 30.48 32.82
N LEU A 844 45.29 31.70 33.35
CA LEU A 844 46.35 32.67 33.12
C LEU A 844 47.10 33.03 34.40
N ALA A 845 46.41 33.25 35.53
CA ALA A 845 47.02 33.82 36.75
C ALA A 845 47.19 32.85 37.94
N GLY A 846 46.91 31.56 37.75
CA GLY A 846 47.04 30.52 38.76
C GLY A 846 45.71 29.89 39.18
N TYR A 847 45.68 29.31 40.38
CA TYR A 847 44.48 28.76 41.00
C TYR A 847 43.95 29.68 42.10
N VAL A 848 42.65 29.88 42.18
CA VAL A 848 41.99 30.68 43.23
C VAL A 848 41.54 29.76 44.35
N LEU A 849 41.80 30.17 45.61
CA LEU A 849 41.42 29.42 46.80
C LEU A 849 40.00 29.80 47.27
N ALA A 850 39.25 28.80 47.73
CA ALA A 850 37.94 28.97 48.34
C ALA A 850 38.02 29.53 49.77
N ASP A 851 39.15 29.33 50.46
CA ASP A 851 39.39 29.82 51.81
C ASP A 851 40.34 31.04 51.81
N PRO A 852 39.86 32.25 52.15
CA PRO A 852 40.69 33.45 52.22
C PRO A 852 41.70 33.43 53.40
N ALA A 853 41.60 32.50 54.36
CA ALA A 853 42.54 32.36 55.48
C ALA A 853 43.95 31.87 55.06
N TRP A 854 44.16 31.59 53.77
CA TRP A 854 45.47 31.33 53.18
C TRP A 854 46.27 32.60 52.85
N ALA A 855 45.66 33.79 52.96
CA ALA A 855 46.36 35.05 52.83
C ALA A 855 47.48 35.18 53.89
N GLY A 856 48.68 35.58 53.46
CA GLY A 856 49.87 35.72 54.29
C GLY A 856 50.71 34.45 54.48
N ARG A 857 50.26 33.27 54.01
CA ARG A 857 51.05 32.03 54.12
C ARG A 857 52.21 32.00 53.12
N GLU A 858 53.37 31.51 53.56
CA GLU A 858 54.50 31.16 52.68
C GLU A 858 54.29 29.76 52.09
N ILE A 859 54.53 29.64 50.78
CA ILE A 859 54.53 28.38 50.02
C ILE A 859 55.82 28.28 49.19
N LEU A 860 56.19 27.06 48.80
CA LEU A 860 57.35 26.80 47.96
C LEU A 860 56.96 26.61 46.49
N LEU A 861 57.68 27.29 45.61
CA LEU A 861 57.67 27.13 44.16
C LEU A 861 58.78 26.16 43.71
N PRO A 862 58.54 25.33 42.68
CA PRO A 862 59.59 24.51 42.07
C PRO A 862 60.72 25.38 41.51
N GLU A 863 61.90 24.78 41.38
CA GLU A 863 63.00 25.43 40.69
C GLU A 863 62.71 25.52 39.19
N ALA A 864 63.09 26.64 38.57
CA ALA A 864 62.88 26.84 37.14
C ALA A 864 63.75 25.86 36.34
N VAL A 865 63.12 24.90 35.68
CA VAL A 865 63.76 24.05 34.66
C VAL A 865 64.30 24.96 33.56
N ARG A 866 65.55 24.72 33.15
CA ARG A 866 66.26 25.45 32.09
C ARG A 866 66.22 24.70 30.77
#